data_AF-K9WCB3-F1
#
_entry.id   AF-K9WCB3-F1
#
_cell.length_a   1.000
_cell.length_b   1.000
_cell.length_c   1.000
_cell.angle_alpha   90.00
_cell.angle_beta   90.00
_cell.angle_gamma   90.00
#
_symmetry.space_group_name_H-M   'P 1'
#
loop_
_entity.id
_entity.type
_entity.pdbx_description
1 polymer ?
#
loop_
_entity_poly.entity_id
_entity_poly.type
_entity_poly.pdbx_seq_one_letter_code
_entity_poly.pdbx_strand_id
1 'polypeptide(L)'
;MVMSDDKTPSVYEPLTSRIDKVKVYAAGATVTRVADLQLDAGEIPEQVEMAGLPLALDDSSVRVRVESALGASTAIATDVRIGLAVPPRQAVQNSPTDEEVREAKAEVQQLEDAIALIENEIAILYQLDVPERPDGEEGKAPPPSPLTARLALTNFKDEQVRARITEKRETTEKLRQAQEHLDDLLQKQARASNAKEVRPHELRKTVVVRLSNEGEPSTLAGQRLVVEYFVPGARWTPTYICRLDSTGNQATVAVRALICQRTGEDWSGVSLELSTAEPLSWCELPELPSLRLGRAQPRLKTSGWRLPPVGAEILFEDFDRQKQVAISAVSVHSVLTDIPSPSVPPLPNLAVEVLKHQGIDATQVPKKMSQSPLDTQEIFERSQELRKASFSQQRRRQRVELTTDEPSAPRDEFDITLMSPGMIDAGEYSGYAESMPAAAPAVFRSPSRPKTAAFHESRQAQVREEEDALTNLLAYSLMRMGAADEPTQRGKLSIEQRQEVYLEILKRRNVVVSFNVLTIVQQAAIDARNCIYINLPPGGINVRQVAGSFDYAYSADGRIDVPSDGEFHSVALTSNSTDVDLRYVVVPREDTNVFRIAQLKNPLQAPLLAGPADVYVDGEYILSTKITTVPPKGQMELGLGVEQAIKVARNTSYQEVRSGETLVAFNELRHNIQIDIANRLPRDAAIEVRERIPIPDADAKVDVQIDRASPEWEKYEQQERGIPIRGGYRWRVQVPGGEQTKLSVQYTIKTFVDSELIGGNRRE
;
A
#
# COMPACT_ATOMS: atom_id res chain seq x y z
N MET A 1 -12.59 3.23 -39.65
CA MET A 1 -13.15 1.98 -40.20
C MET A 1 -14.63 1.96 -39.87
N VAL A 2 -15.49 1.86 -40.89
CA VAL A 2 -16.94 1.71 -40.72
C VAL A 2 -17.18 0.37 -40.02
N MET A 3 -17.86 0.38 -38.88
CA MET A 3 -18.34 -0.84 -38.23
C MET A 3 -19.57 -1.31 -39.01
N SER A 4 -19.33 -2.04 -40.10
CA SER A 4 -20.31 -3.00 -40.60
C SER A 4 -20.36 -4.15 -39.59
N ASP A 5 -21.57 -4.58 -39.21
CA ASP A 5 -21.85 -5.85 -38.51
C ASP A 5 -21.52 -7.07 -39.40
N ASP A 6 -20.38 -7.04 -40.08
CA ASP A 6 -19.81 -8.22 -40.69
C ASP A 6 -19.06 -8.94 -39.58
N LYS A 7 -19.69 -9.99 -39.04
CA LYS A 7 -18.96 -11.09 -38.43
C LYS A 7 -18.01 -11.64 -39.51
N THR A 8 -16.83 -11.05 -39.67
CA THR A 8 -15.71 -11.80 -40.22
C THR A 8 -15.51 -12.96 -39.27
N PRO A 9 -15.76 -14.22 -39.69
CA PRO A 9 -15.54 -15.36 -38.82
C PRO A 9 -14.06 -15.30 -38.37
N SER A 10 -13.81 -15.43 -37.08
CA SER A 10 -12.44 -15.67 -36.63
C SER A 10 -11.95 -16.88 -37.39
N VAL A 11 -10.84 -16.74 -38.10
CA VAL A 11 -10.23 -17.85 -38.86
C VAL A 11 -9.77 -18.98 -37.93
N TYR A 12 -9.72 -18.69 -36.62
CA TYR A 12 -9.25 -19.57 -35.56
C TYR A 12 -10.39 -20.02 -34.64
N GLU A 13 -10.27 -21.24 -34.12
CA GLU A 13 -11.16 -21.77 -33.09
C GLU A 13 -10.79 -21.15 -31.72
N PRO A 14 -11.71 -20.42 -31.05
CA PRO A 14 -11.43 -19.75 -29.79
C PRO A 14 -11.44 -20.75 -28.62
N LEU A 15 -10.32 -20.81 -27.90
CA LEU A 15 -10.19 -21.64 -26.70
C LEU A 15 -10.44 -20.82 -25.43
N THR A 16 -11.37 -21.31 -24.59
CA THR A 16 -11.54 -20.79 -23.23
C THR A 16 -10.43 -21.35 -22.35
N SER A 17 -9.62 -20.47 -21.76
CA SER A 17 -8.50 -20.84 -20.89
C SER A 17 -8.76 -20.41 -19.45
N ARG A 18 -8.10 -21.08 -18.51
CA ARG A 18 -8.03 -20.70 -17.09
C ARG A 18 -6.59 -20.70 -16.61
N ILE A 19 -6.27 -19.86 -15.64
CA ILE A 19 -4.96 -19.88 -14.98
C ILE A 19 -4.96 -21.07 -14.01
N ASP A 20 -4.00 -21.98 -14.15
CA ASP A 20 -3.88 -23.14 -13.27
C ASP A 20 -2.75 -22.97 -12.24
N LYS A 21 -1.59 -22.46 -12.67
CA LYS A 21 -0.41 -22.27 -11.83
C LYS A 21 0.18 -20.87 -12.03
N VAL A 22 0.66 -20.27 -10.95
CA VAL A 22 1.42 -19.01 -10.98
C VAL A 22 2.69 -19.18 -10.15
N LYS A 23 3.83 -18.82 -10.75
CA LYS A 23 5.11 -18.72 -10.07
C LYS A 23 5.54 -17.26 -9.96
N VAL A 24 5.49 -16.69 -8.76
CA VAL A 24 5.85 -15.28 -8.52
C VAL A 24 7.32 -15.19 -8.11
N TYR A 25 8.08 -14.38 -8.83
CA TYR A 25 9.50 -14.15 -8.59
C TYR A 25 9.73 -12.92 -7.71
N ALA A 26 10.99 -12.61 -7.40
CA ALA A 26 11.34 -11.35 -6.74
C ALA A 26 10.79 -10.13 -7.52
N ALA A 27 10.73 -10.25 -8.84
CA ALA A 27 10.11 -9.30 -9.76
C ALA A 27 9.41 -10.04 -10.92
N GLY A 28 8.10 -9.83 -11.05
CA GLY A 28 7.26 -10.45 -12.07
C GLY A 28 6.77 -11.85 -11.69
N ALA A 29 5.98 -12.44 -12.58
CA ALA A 29 5.45 -13.79 -12.40
C ALA A 29 5.45 -14.54 -13.72
N THR A 30 5.64 -15.85 -13.64
CA THR A 30 5.30 -16.77 -14.73
C THR A 30 3.91 -17.33 -14.48
N VAL A 31 3.03 -17.19 -15.46
CA VAL A 31 1.64 -17.64 -15.42
C VAL A 31 1.50 -18.83 -16.36
N THR A 32 0.88 -19.90 -15.87
CA THR A 32 0.56 -21.09 -16.65
C THR A 32 -0.94 -21.16 -16.82
N ARG A 33 -1.38 -21.05 -18.08
CA ARG A 33 -2.76 -21.24 -18.50
C ARG A 33 -2.97 -22.62 -19.09
N VAL A 34 -4.15 -23.16 -18.85
CA VAL A 34 -4.61 -24.41 -19.44
C VAL A 34 -5.92 -24.18 -20.16
N ALA A 35 -6.04 -24.74 -21.37
CA ALA A 35 -7.27 -24.82 -22.12
C ALA A 35 -7.48 -26.27 -22.55
N ASP A 36 -8.68 -26.80 -22.30
CA ASP A 36 -9.06 -28.12 -22.76
C ASP A 36 -9.33 -28.04 -24.27
N LEU A 37 -8.68 -28.90 -25.07
CA LEU A 37 -8.88 -28.94 -26.52
C LEU A 37 -10.18 -29.68 -26.81
N GLN A 38 -11.15 -28.97 -27.40
CA GLN A 38 -12.38 -29.61 -27.89
C GLN A 38 -12.07 -30.30 -29.21
N LEU A 39 -12.54 -31.54 -29.36
CA LEU A 39 -12.32 -32.35 -30.55
C LEU A 39 -13.65 -32.52 -31.26
N ASP A 40 -13.84 -31.79 -32.35
CA ASP A 40 -14.95 -32.02 -33.23
C ASP A 40 -14.65 -33.24 -34.10
N ALA A 41 -15.53 -34.25 -34.07
CA ALA A 41 -15.41 -35.51 -34.84
C ALA A 41 -14.14 -36.35 -34.59
N GLY A 42 -13.38 -36.11 -33.53
CA GLY A 42 -12.15 -36.84 -33.24
C GLY A 42 -10.94 -36.35 -34.05
N GLU A 43 -10.98 -35.12 -34.56
CA GLU A 43 -9.83 -34.44 -35.16
C GLU A 43 -9.42 -33.24 -34.27
N ILE A 44 -8.11 -32.97 -34.19
CA ILE A 44 -7.61 -31.77 -33.52
C ILE A 44 -7.67 -30.62 -34.53
N PRO A 45 -8.18 -29.44 -34.15
CA PRO A 45 -8.12 -28.26 -35.01
C PRO A 45 -6.68 -27.91 -35.42
N GLU A 46 -6.48 -27.61 -36.71
CA GLU A 46 -5.15 -27.24 -37.24
C GLU A 46 -4.60 -26.00 -36.53
N GLN A 47 -5.47 -25.03 -36.20
CA GLN A 47 -5.10 -23.78 -35.55
C GLN A 47 -6.10 -23.39 -34.47
N VAL A 48 -5.58 -23.06 -33.30
CA VAL A 48 -6.36 -22.64 -32.13
C VAL A 48 -5.89 -21.28 -31.62
N GLU A 49 -6.81 -20.48 -31.08
CA GLU A 49 -6.50 -19.18 -30.50
C GLU A 49 -6.87 -19.13 -29.01
N MET A 50 -5.89 -18.79 -28.17
CA MET A 50 -6.09 -18.47 -26.77
C MET A 50 -6.13 -16.94 -26.61
N ALA A 51 -7.30 -16.41 -26.28
CA ALA A 51 -7.49 -14.97 -26.08
C ALA A 51 -7.41 -14.54 -24.61
N GLY A 52 -7.38 -13.22 -24.37
CA GLY A 52 -7.47 -12.65 -23.03
C GLY A 52 -6.15 -12.60 -22.26
N LEU A 53 -5.01 -12.60 -22.95
CA LEU A 53 -3.69 -12.50 -22.31
C LEU A 53 -3.31 -11.05 -22.00
N PRO A 54 -2.46 -10.81 -20.99
CA PRO A 54 -2.03 -9.47 -20.60
C PRO A 54 -1.34 -8.75 -21.74
N LEU A 55 -1.59 -7.45 -21.86
CA LEU A 55 -0.86 -6.64 -22.82
C LEU A 55 0.63 -6.48 -22.44
N ALA A 56 0.93 -6.54 -21.14
CA ALA A 56 2.28 -6.43 -20.58
C ALA A 56 3.13 -7.72 -20.65
N LEU A 57 2.53 -8.84 -21.05
CA LEU A 57 3.22 -10.13 -21.23
C LEU A 57 4.47 -9.98 -22.10
N ASP A 58 5.55 -10.67 -21.74
CA ASP A 58 6.78 -10.71 -22.55
C ASP A 58 6.63 -11.74 -23.68
N ASP A 59 6.65 -11.26 -24.93
CA ASP A 59 6.43 -12.10 -26.10
C ASP A 59 7.47 -13.21 -26.25
N SER A 60 8.71 -12.95 -25.83
CA SER A 60 9.82 -13.92 -25.93
C SER A 60 9.72 -15.06 -24.91
N SER A 61 8.88 -14.89 -23.88
CA SER A 61 8.69 -15.83 -22.79
C SER A 61 7.63 -16.89 -23.06
N VAL A 62 6.80 -16.71 -24.10
CA VAL A 62 5.68 -17.63 -24.39
C VAL A 62 6.22 -19.02 -24.73
N ARG A 63 5.76 -20.02 -24.00
CA ARG A 63 6.02 -21.44 -24.24
C ARG A 63 4.70 -22.17 -24.32
N VAL A 64 4.58 -23.07 -25.30
CA VAL A 64 3.35 -23.83 -25.53
C VAL A 64 3.71 -25.31 -25.53
N ARG A 65 2.92 -26.10 -24.83
CA ARG A 65 3.02 -27.56 -24.82
C ARG A 65 1.61 -28.17 -24.80
N VAL A 66 1.48 -29.37 -25.31
CA VAL A 66 0.24 -30.15 -25.24
C VAL A 66 0.45 -31.29 -24.25
N GLU A 67 -0.46 -31.42 -23.29
CA GLU A 67 -0.45 -32.49 -22.30
C GLU A 67 -1.70 -33.36 -22.47
N SER A 68 -1.59 -34.66 -22.24
CA SER A 68 -2.74 -35.58 -22.21
C SER A 68 -3.01 -36.04 -20.79
N ALA A 69 -4.28 -35.99 -20.36
CA ALA A 69 -4.69 -36.52 -19.07
C ALA A 69 -4.50 -38.06 -18.96
N LEU A 70 -4.37 -38.76 -20.09
CA LEU A 70 -4.25 -40.21 -20.19
C LEU A 70 -2.80 -40.68 -20.48
N GLY A 71 -1.81 -39.79 -20.44
CA GLY A 71 -0.39 -40.11 -20.64
C GLY A 71 0.25 -39.39 -21.82
N ALA A 72 0.75 -40.14 -22.81
CA ALA A 72 1.53 -39.59 -23.93
C ALA A 72 0.67 -38.67 -24.82
N SER A 73 1.12 -37.42 -25.00
CA SER A 73 0.52 -36.50 -25.97
C SER A 73 0.92 -36.91 -27.38
N THR A 74 -0.05 -37.00 -28.29
CA THR A 74 0.20 -37.24 -29.73
C THR A 74 0.18 -35.96 -30.55
N ALA A 75 -0.24 -34.84 -29.96
CA ALA A 75 -0.23 -33.54 -30.60
C ALA A 75 0.99 -32.71 -30.18
N ILE A 76 1.53 -31.97 -31.14
CA ILE A 76 2.67 -31.08 -30.97
C ILE A 76 2.30 -29.70 -31.49
N ALA A 77 2.66 -28.66 -30.74
CA ALA A 77 2.59 -27.28 -31.21
C ALA A 77 3.75 -27.01 -32.19
N THR A 78 3.43 -26.72 -33.45
CA THR A 78 4.43 -26.54 -34.53
C THR A 78 4.76 -25.09 -34.82
N ASP A 79 3.78 -24.20 -34.67
CA ASP A 79 3.94 -22.76 -34.86
C ASP A 79 3.18 -22.04 -33.74
N VAL A 80 3.81 -21.02 -33.15
CA VAL A 80 3.24 -20.21 -32.08
C VAL A 80 3.39 -18.75 -32.46
N ARG A 81 2.26 -18.05 -32.57
CA ARG A 81 2.21 -16.63 -32.93
C ARG A 81 1.48 -15.85 -31.86
N ILE A 82 2.00 -14.66 -31.57
CA ILE A 82 1.36 -13.75 -30.62
C ILE A 82 0.66 -12.67 -31.42
N GLY A 83 -0.64 -12.58 -31.23
CA GLY A 83 -1.53 -11.61 -31.84
C GLY A 83 -1.99 -10.55 -30.86
N LEU A 84 -2.74 -9.59 -31.39
CA LEU A 84 -3.50 -8.61 -30.63
C LEU A 84 -4.95 -8.76 -31.02
N ALA A 85 -5.83 -8.82 -30.04
CA ALA A 85 -7.27 -8.83 -30.26
C ALA A 85 -7.96 -7.84 -29.33
N VAL A 86 -9.10 -7.35 -29.79
CA VAL A 86 -10.04 -6.60 -28.97
C VAL A 86 -11.21 -7.56 -28.72
N PRO A 87 -11.44 -7.99 -27.47
CA PRO A 87 -12.54 -8.88 -27.16
C PRO A 87 -13.88 -8.27 -27.62
N PRO A 88 -14.81 -9.07 -28.17
CA PRO A 88 -16.12 -8.59 -28.54
C PRO A 88 -16.84 -8.01 -27.31
N ARG A 89 -17.70 -7.01 -27.53
CA ARG A 89 -18.51 -6.40 -26.47
C ARG A 89 -19.38 -7.48 -25.82
N GLN A 90 -18.95 -8.02 -24.69
CA GLN A 90 -19.81 -8.79 -23.82
C GLN A 90 -20.68 -7.81 -23.04
N ALA A 91 -21.98 -8.10 -22.89
CA ALA A 91 -22.83 -7.31 -22.02
C ALA A 91 -22.20 -7.30 -20.62
N VAL A 92 -22.05 -6.11 -20.03
CA VAL A 92 -21.54 -5.97 -18.66
C VAL A 92 -22.50 -6.77 -17.78
N GLN A 93 -22.11 -7.98 -17.40
CA GLN A 93 -22.80 -8.71 -16.35
C GLN A 93 -22.41 -7.99 -15.07
N ASN A 94 -23.33 -7.17 -14.54
CA ASN A 94 -23.14 -6.52 -13.25
C ASN A 94 -22.70 -7.59 -12.25
N SER A 95 -21.58 -7.36 -11.58
CA SER A 95 -21.10 -8.27 -10.54
C SER A 95 -22.19 -8.38 -9.46
N PRO A 96 -22.34 -9.53 -8.75
CA PRO A 96 -23.23 -9.61 -7.59
C PRO A 96 -23.00 -8.47 -6.59
N THR A 97 -21.74 -8.02 -6.45
CA THR A 97 -21.34 -6.87 -5.62
C THR A 97 -21.90 -5.53 -6.12
N ASP A 98 -22.11 -5.35 -7.42
CA ASP A 98 -22.67 -4.12 -7.99
C ASP A 98 -24.18 -4.02 -7.75
N GLU A 99 -24.86 -5.17 -7.71
CA GLU A 99 -26.25 -5.27 -7.26
C GLU A 99 -26.35 -4.90 -5.78
N GLU A 100 -25.52 -5.51 -4.93
CA GLU A 100 -25.47 -5.25 -3.48
C GLU A 100 -25.19 -3.77 -3.17
N VAL A 101 -24.23 -3.14 -3.86
CA VAL A 101 -23.94 -1.70 -3.70
C VAL A 101 -25.14 -0.85 -4.11
N ARG A 102 -25.87 -1.22 -5.17
CA ARG A 102 -27.05 -0.49 -5.61
C ARG A 102 -28.21 -0.62 -4.62
N GLU A 103 -28.42 -1.81 -4.07
CA GLU A 103 -29.42 -2.05 -3.02
C GLU A 103 -29.09 -1.24 -1.76
N ALA A 104 -27.84 -1.26 -1.29
CA ALA A 104 -27.40 -0.50 -0.13
C ALA A 104 -27.55 1.02 -0.33
N LYS A 105 -27.25 1.56 -1.52
CA LYS A 105 -27.50 2.97 -1.85
C LYS A 105 -28.98 3.32 -1.79
N ALA A 106 -29.84 2.43 -2.27
CA ALA A 106 -31.29 2.64 -2.22
C ALA A 106 -31.80 2.64 -0.78
N GLU A 107 -31.27 1.79 0.08
CA GLU A 107 -31.61 1.74 1.52
C GLU A 107 -31.20 3.03 2.26
N VAL A 108 -29.98 3.53 2.02
CA VAL A 108 -29.53 4.82 2.59
C VAL A 108 -30.47 5.95 2.19
N GLN A 109 -30.81 6.06 0.90
CA GLN A 109 -31.73 7.09 0.42
C GLN A 109 -33.11 7.00 1.07
N GLN A 110 -33.65 5.79 1.24
CA GLN A 110 -34.96 5.58 1.89
C GLN A 110 -34.96 6.04 3.35
N LEU A 111 -33.86 5.82 4.07
CA LEU A 111 -33.72 6.23 5.46
C LEU A 111 -33.52 7.74 5.60
N GLU A 112 -32.80 8.39 4.68
CA GLU A 112 -32.69 9.85 4.61
C GLU A 112 -34.05 10.51 4.36
N ASP A 113 -34.81 9.98 3.38
CA ASP A 113 -36.17 10.46 3.07
C ASP A 113 -37.11 10.30 4.27
N ALA A 114 -37.01 9.19 5.01
CA ALA A 114 -37.80 8.94 6.22
C ALA A 114 -37.45 9.92 7.35
N ILE A 115 -36.17 10.25 7.55
CA ILE A 115 -35.75 11.25 8.54
C ILE A 115 -36.29 12.63 8.16
N ALA A 116 -36.21 13.02 6.89
CA ALA A 116 -36.75 14.29 6.40
C ALA A 116 -38.26 14.40 6.64
N LEU A 117 -39.01 13.30 6.44
CA LEU A 117 -40.44 13.26 6.76
C LEU A 117 -40.71 13.44 8.26
N ILE A 118 -39.99 12.72 9.12
CA ILE A 118 -40.16 12.83 10.59
C ILE A 118 -39.80 14.24 11.07
N GLU A 119 -38.77 14.88 10.50
CA GLU A 119 -38.40 16.26 10.83
C GLU A 119 -39.51 17.25 10.45
N ASN A 120 -40.15 17.05 9.30
CA ASN A 120 -41.30 17.85 8.89
C ASN A 120 -42.49 17.64 9.85
N GLU A 121 -42.79 16.40 10.23
CA GLU A 121 -43.85 16.10 11.21
C GLU A 121 -43.59 16.74 12.58
N ILE A 122 -42.34 16.68 13.07
CA ILE A 122 -41.93 17.36 14.30
C ILE A 122 -42.13 18.88 14.17
N ALA A 123 -41.77 19.47 13.04
CA ALA A 123 -41.95 20.89 12.79
C ALA A 123 -43.44 21.29 12.80
N ILE A 124 -44.32 20.48 12.19
CA ILE A 124 -45.78 20.67 12.22
C ILE A 124 -46.32 20.56 13.66
N LEU A 125 -45.87 19.57 14.43
CA LEU A 125 -46.27 19.39 15.82
C LEU A 125 -45.84 20.58 16.70
N TYR A 126 -44.67 21.18 16.46
CA TYR A 126 -44.24 22.38 17.17
C TYR A 126 -45.12 23.60 16.86
N GLN A 127 -45.64 23.71 15.63
CA GLN A 127 -46.55 24.78 15.21
C GLN A 127 -47.96 24.66 15.81
N LEU A 128 -48.32 23.52 16.41
CA LEU A 128 -49.60 23.36 17.10
C LEU A 128 -49.66 24.29 18.33
N ASP A 129 -50.47 25.33 18.22
CA ASP A 129 -50.65 26.33 19.27
C ASP A 129 -51.62 25.85 20.35
N VAL A 130 -51.22 26.01 21.61
CA VAL A 130 -52.10 25.75 22.75
C VAL A 130 -52.56 27.12 23.23
N PRO A 131 -53.84 27.49 22.99
CA PRO A 131 -54.30 28.85 23.25
C PRO A 131 -54.03 29.21 24.71
N GLU A 132 -53.57 30.42 25.02
CA GLU A 132 -53.32 30.84 26.41
C GLU A 132 -54.62 31.01 27.20
N ARG A 133 -54.54 31.06 28.54
CA ARG A 133 -55.73 31.30 29.35
C ARG A 133 -56.13 32.76 29.13
N PRO A 134 -57.38 33.06 28.75
CA PRO A 134 -57.81 34.45 28.63
C PRO A 134 -57.71 35.16 29.98
N ASP A 135 -57.20 36.39 29.97
CA ASP A 135 -57.04 37.22 31.16
C ASP A 135 -58.41 37.51 31.81
N GLY A 136 -58.44 37.53 33.14
CA GLY A 136 -59.65 37.88 33.89
C GLY A 136 -59.87 39.39 33.92
N GLU A 137 -61.10 39.84 33.68
CA GLU A 137 -61.50 41.23 33.92
C GLU A 137 -61.74 41.47 35.42
N GLU A 138 -61.21 42.57 35.96
CA GLU A 138 -61.30 42.91 37.39
C GLU A 138 -62.77 43.12 37.82
N GLY A 139 -63.22 42.34 38.82
CA GLY A 139 -64.59 42.38 39.35
C GLY A 139 -65.60 41.40 38.73
N LYS A 140 -65.24 40.62 37.71
CA LYS A 140 -66.10 39.57 37.12
C LYS A 140 -65.55 38.17 37.44
N ALA A 141 -66.45 37.17 37.51
CA ALA A 141 -66.05 35.79 37.63
C ALA A 141 -65.21 35.38 36.40
N PRO A 142 -64.07 34.70 36.56
CA PRO A 142 -63.19 34.34 35.45
C PRO A 142 -63.91 33.43 34.45
N PRO A 143 -63.67 33.58 33.13
CA PRO A 143 -64.31 32.75 32.12
C PRO A 143 -63.97 31.26 32.33
N PRO A 144 -64.91 30.33 32.03
CA PRO A 144 -64.68 28.91 32.19
C PRO A 144 -63.59 28.45 31.22
N SER A 145 -62.39 28.21 31.74
CA SER A 145 -61.29 27.59 31.00
C SER A 145 -61.22 26.12 31.39
N PRO A 146 -61.58 25.18 30.50
CA PRO A 146 -61.45 23.75 30.80
C PRO A 146 -59.97 23.38 30.85
N LEU A 147 -59.38 23.49 32.05
CA LEU A 147 -57.98 23.15 32.35
C LEU A 147 -57.63 21.76 31.83
N THR A 148 -58.54 20.80 31.99
CA THR A 148 -58.38 19.41 31.55
C THR A 148 -58.15 19.31 30.04
N ALA A 149 -58.86 20.10 29.22
CA ALA A 149 -58.71 20.06 27.76
C ALA A 149 -57.37 20.65 27.29
N ARG A 150 -56.90 21.71 27.97
CA ARG A 150 -55.60 22.33 27.69
C ARG A 150 -54.45 21.41 28.07
N LEU A 151 -54.51 20.82 29.27
CA LEU A 151 -53.54 19.83 29.74
C LEU A 151 -53.52 18.59 28.83
N ALA A 152 -54.68 18.15 28.33
CA ALA A 152 -54.75 17.05 27.37
C ALA A 152 -54.04 17.40 26.06
N LEU A 153 -54.21 18.62 25.54
CA LEU A 153 -53.54 19.07 24.30
C LEU A 153 -52.02 19.25 24.48
N THR A 154 -51.57 19.80 25.61
CA THR A 154 -50.13 19.90 25.92
C THR A 154 -49.50 18.52 26.08
N ASN A 155 -50.16 17.62 26.82
CA ASN A 155 -49.66 16.27 27.02
C ASN A 155 -49.63 15.50 25.70
N PHE A 156 -50.65 15.65 24.86
CA PHE A 156 -50.66 15.06 23.52
C PHE A 156 -49.51 15.59 22.66
N LYS A 157 -49.29 16.91 22.61
CA LYS A 157 -48.17 17.52 21.88
C LYS A 157 -46.83 16.98 22.38
N ASP A 158 -46.62 16.98 23.70
CA ASP A 158 -45.37 16.49 24.30
C ASP A 158 -45.15 14.99 24.07
N GLU A 159 -46.20 14.17 24.13
CA GLU A 159 -46.15 12.73 23.87
C GLU A 159 -45.83 12.44 22.40
N GLN A 160 -46.52 13.09 21.46
CA GLN A 160 -46.29 12.91 20.02
C GLN A 160 -44.90 13.41 19.59
N VAL A 161 -44.46 14.56 20.12
CA VAL A 161 -43.11 15.08 19.85
C VAL A 161 -42.06 14.14 20.41
N ARG A 162 -42.22 13.62 21.64
CA ARG A 162 -41.29 12.63 22.20
C ARG A 162 -41.25 11.36 21.37
N ALA A 163 -42.41 10.84 20.94
CA ALA A 163 -42.50 9.65 20.10
C ALA A 163 -41.78 9.83 18.75
N ARG A 164 -41.96 10.98 18.09
CA ARG A 164 -41.26 11.28 16.82
C ARG A 164 -39.77 11.53 17.02
N ILE A 165 -39.35 12.13 18.14
CA ILE A 165 -37.93 12.27 18.47
C ILE A 165 -37.28 10.89 18.71
N THR A 166 -37.98 9.95 19.37
CA THR A 166 -37.47 8.59 19.56
C THR A 166 -37.35 7.84 18.23
N GLU A 167 -38.38 7.93 17.38
CA GLU A 167 -38.37 7.31 16.05
C GLU A 167 -37.30 7.92 15.13
N LYS A 168 -37.08 9.25 15.21
CA LYS A 168 -35.97 9.91 14.52
C LYS A 168 -34.64 9.33 14.98
N ARG A 169 -34.41 9.21 16.29
CA ARG A 169 -33.15 8.64 16.83
C ARG A 169 -32.93 7.21 16.36
N GLU A 170 -33.95 6.37 16.39
CA GLU A 170 -33.87 4.99 15.89
C GLU A 170 -33.58 4.94 14.39
N THR A 171 -34.22 5.79 13.59
CA THR A 171 -34.01 5.86 12.14
C THR A 171 -32.63 6.42 11.78
N THR A 172 -32.12 7.40 12.54
CA THR A 172 -30.74 7.90 12.39
C THR A 172 -29.69 6.84 12.71
N GLU A 173 -29.93 5.99 13.72
CA GLU A 173 -29.02 4.88 14.01
C GLU A 173 -29.05 3.83 12.89
N LYS A 174 -30.22 3.53 12.31
CA LYS A 174 -30.32 2.67 11.12
C LYS A 174 -29.60 3.27 9.92
N LEU A 175 -29.71 4.59 9.70
CA LEU A 175 -28.99 5.28 8.62
C LEU A 175 -27.47 5.16 8.82
N ARG A 176 -26.97 5.32 10.04
CA ARG A 176 -25.55 5.12 10.36
C ARG A 176 -25.07 3.72 9.99
N GLN A 177 -25.84 2.69 10.36
CA GLN A 177 -25.50 1.29 10.05
C GLN A 177 -25.55 0.99 8.55
N ALA A 178 -26.56 1.52 7.84
CA ALA A 178 -26.67 1.38 6.39
C ALA A 178 -25.54 2.10 5.65
N GLN A 179 -25.10 3.26 6.13
CA GLN A 179 -23.97 4.00 5.59
C GLN A 179 -22.65 3.25 5.80
N GLU A 180 -22.43 2.68 6.99
CA GLU A 180 -21.28 1.81 7.25
C GLU A 180 -21.28 0.58 6.35
N HIS A 181 -22.45 -0.04 6.15
CA HIS A 181 -22.60 -1.17 5.23
C HIS A 181 -22.29 -0.78 3.78
N LEU A 182 -22.78 0.38 3.32
CA LEU A 182 -22.48 0.92 2.01
C LEU A 182 -20.98 1.20 1.84
N ASP A 183 -20.34 1.81 2.83
CA ASP A 183 -18.90 2.10 2.81
C ASP A 183 -18.07 0.81 2.77
N ASP A 184 -18.47 -0.22 3.52
CA ASP A 184 -17.86 -1.56 3.48
C ASP A 184 -18.01 -2.21 2.10
N LEU A 185 -19.18 -2.11 1.48
CA LEU A 185 -19.43 -2.63 0.13
C LEU A 185 -18.65 -1.86 -0.93
N LEU A 186 -18.55 -0.53 -0.82
CA LEU A 186 -17.73 0.30 -1.69
C LEU A 186 -16.24 0.00 -1.51
N GLN A 187 -15.78 -0.27 -0.29
CA GLN A 187 -14.40 -0.70 -0.04
C GLN A 187 -14.14 -2.10 -0.62
N LYS A 188 -15.10 -3.03 -0.49
CA LYS A 188 -15.05 -4.34 -1.15
C LYS A 188 -15.04 -4.22 -2.67
N GLN A 189 -15.80 -3.29 -3.25
CA GLN A 189 -15.82 -3.01 -4.68
C GLN A 189 -14.50 -2.36 -5.14
N ALA A 190 -13.94 -1.42 -4.38
CA ALA A 190 -12.65 -0.80 -4.68
C ALA A 190 -11.48 -1.78 -4.59
N ARG A 191 -11.59 -2.77 -3.68
CA ARG A 191 -10.68 -3.94 -3.60
C ARG A 191 -11.02 -5.04 -4.60
N ALA A 192 -12.23 -5.02 -5.17
CA ALA A 192 -12.60 -5.94 -6.22
C ALA A 192 -11.83 -5.53 -7.48
N SER A 193 -11.20 -6.52 -8.08
CA SER A 193 -10.15 -6.32 -9.07
C SER A 193 -10.51 -5.45 -10.27
N ASN A 194 -9.56 -4.61 -10.68
CA ASN A 194 -9.58 -3.93 -11.99
C ASN A 194 -9.42 -4.90 -13.18
N ALA A 195 -9.03 -6.16 -12.97
CA ALA A 195 -8.87 -7.16 -14.04
C ALA A 195 -10.13 -7.99 -14.31
N LYS A 196 -11.11 -8.02 -13.40
CA LYS A 196 -12.36 -8.75 -13.59
C LYS A 196 -13.28 -8.04 -14.59
N GLU A 197 -13.20 -6.71 -14.66
CA GLU A 197 -13.82 -5.93 -15.71
C GLU A 197 -12.91 -5.92 -16.94
N VAL A 198 -13.06 -6.89 -17.84
CA VAL A 198 -12.64 -6.69 -19.22
C VAL A 198 -13.40 -5.47 -19.70
N ARG A 199 -12.76 -4.30 -19.69
CA ARG A 199 -13.38 -3.09 -20.22
C ARG A 199 -13.72 -3.40 -21.66
N PRO A 200 -14.99 -3.24 -22.08
CA PRO A 200 -15.33 -3.37 -23.48
C PRO A 200 -14.32 -2.54 -24.29
N HIS A 201 -13.79 -3.11 -25.38
CA HIS A 201 -12.82 -2.46 -26.27
C HIS A 201 -11.36 -2.36 -25.76
N GLU A 202 -10.99 -3.04 -24.67
CA GLU A 202 -9.59 -3.07 -24.21
C GLU A 202 -8.72 -4.01 -25.07
N LEU A 203 -7.54 -3.52 -25.47
CA LEU A 203 -6.58 -4.30 -26.24
C LEU A 203 -5.94 -5.40 -25.38
N ARG A 204 -5.98 -6.65 -25.85
CA ARG A 204 -5.36 -7.81 -25.20
C ARG A 204 -4.45 -8.56 -26.17
N LYS A 205 -3.52 -9.33 -25.64
CA LYS A 205 -2.72 -10.26 -26.45
C LYS A 205 -3.50 -11.56 -26.66
N THR A 206 -3.24 -12.22 -27.78
CA THR A 206 -3.73 -13.57 -28.08
C THR A 206 -2.57 -14.45 -28.49
N VAL A 207 -2.68 -15.76 -28.24
CA VAL A 207 -1.70 -16.75 -28.69
C VAL A 207 -2.40 -17.67 -29.66
N VAL A 208 -1.96 -17.64 -30.92
CA VAL A 208 -2.42 -18.52 -31.99
C VAL A 208 -1.41 -19.65 -32.13
N VAL A 209 -1.88 -20.89 -32.03
CA VAL A 209 -1.05 -22.09 -32.07
C VAL A 209 -1.48 -22.96 -33.23
N ARG A 210 -0.54 -23.38 -34.08
CA ARG A 210 -0.76 -24.46 -35.05
C ARG A 210 -0.43 -25.79 -34.40
N LEU A 211 -1.37 -26.72 -34.45
CA LEU A 211 -1.23 -28.07 -33.92
C LEU A 211 -1.00 -29.06 -35.07
N SER A 212 -0.06 -29.99 -34.87
CA SER A 212 0.09 -31.17 -35.71
C SER A 212 -0.16 -32.41 -34.87
N ASN A 213 -0.91 -33.37 -35.42
CA ASN A 213 -1.14 -34.67 -34.78
C ASN A 213 -0.51 -35.79 -35.62
N GLU A 214 0.29 -36.63 -35.00
CA GLU A 214 0.89 -37.82 -35.64
C GLU A 214 0.31 -39.14 -35.10
N GLY A 215 -0.66 -39.09 -34.16
CA GLY A 215 -1.24 -40.28 -33.50
C GLY A 215 -2.64 -40.68 -33.97
N GLU A 216 -3.04 -41.91 -33.63
CA GLU A 216 -4.37 -42.48 -33.92
C GLU A 216 -5.50 -41.68 -33.22
N PRO A 217 -6.72 -41.62 -33.82
CA PRO A 217 -7.82 -40.80 -33.29
C PRO A 217 -8.24 -41.15 -31.85
N SER A 218 -8.00 -42.39 -31.42
CA SER A 218 -8.35 -42.90 -30.09
C SER A 218 -7.50 -42.33 -28.95
N THR A 219 -6.34 -41.70 -29.22
CA THR A 219 -5.47 -41.08 -28.20
C THR A 219 -5.70 -39.56 -28.03
N LEU A 220 -6.73 -39.03 -28.68
CA LEU A 220 -6.99 -37.59 -28.72
C LEU A 220 -7.80 -37.09 -27.52
N ALA A 221 -8.65 -37.93 -26.93
CA ALA A 221 -9.53 -37.52 -25.85
C ALA A 221 -8.75 -37.03 -24.60
N GLY A 222 -9.10 -35.84 -24.10
CA GLY A 222 -8.55 -35.29 -22.86
C GLY A 222 -7.19 -34.58 -23.00
N GLN A 223 -6.84 -34.11 -24.19
CA GLN A 223 -5.68 -33.25 -24.40
C GLN A 223 -5.94 -31.81 -23.95
N ARG A 224 -4.90 -31.19 -23.38
CA ARG A 224 -4.91 -29.82 -22.88
C ARG A 224 -3.76 -29.04 -23.48
N LEU A 225 -4.06 -27.85 -23.98
CA LEU A 225 -3.07 -26.87 -24.37
C LEU A 225 -2.61 -26.13 -23.11
N VAL A 226 -1.31 -26.16 -22.85
CA VAL A 226 -0.68 -25.44 -21.74
C VAL A 226 0.18 -24.33 -22.30
N VAL A 227 -0.15 -23.10 -21.94
CA VAL A 227 0.57 -21.89 -22.35
C VAL A 227 1.20 -21.26 -21.11
N GLU A 228 2.52 -21.14 -21.12
CA GLU A 228 3.31 -20.53 -20.05
C GLU A 228 3.90 -19.22 -20.56
N TYR A 229 3.83 -18.16 -19.75
CA TYR A 229 4.35 -16.85 -20.11
C TYR A 229 4.77 -16.05 -18.88
N PHE A 230 5.72 -15.14 -19.07
CA PHE A 230 6.17 -14.19 -18.06
C PHE A 230 5.45 -12.85 -18.21
N VAL A 231 5.02 -12.29 -17.09
CA VAL A 231 4.43 -10.94 -17.01
C VAL A 231 5.20 -10.13 -15.96
N PRO A 232 5.76 -8.97 -16.33
CA PRO A 232 6.23 -8.01 -15.34
C PRO A 232 5.01 -7.45 -14.64
N GLY A 233 5.00 -7.36 -13.31
CA GLY A 233 3.81 -6.87 -12.59
C GLY A 233 3.36 -7.72 -11.43
N ALA A 234 4.29 -8.42 -10.81
CA ALA A 234 4.06 -9.04 -9.52
C ALA A 234 5.29 -8.86 -8.64
N ARG A 235 5.08 -8.82 -7.33
CA ARG A 235 6.14 -8.87 -6.33
C ARG A 235 5.60 -9.48 -5.05
N TRP A 236 6.50 -9.95 -4.19
CA TRP A 236 6.10 -10.48 -2.90
C TRP A 236 7.12 -10.17 -1.79
N THR A 237 6.67 -10.26 -0.54
CA THR A 237 7.50 -10.24 0.66
C THR A 237 7.02 -11.31 1.65
N PRO A 238 7.91 -12.01 2.35
CA PRO A 238 7.51 -12.99 3.37
C PRO A 238 6.90 -12.28 4.58
N THR A 239 6.02 -12.99 5.28
CA THR A 239 5.55 -12.64 6.62
C THR A 239 5.26 -13.93 7.38
N TYR A 240 5.45 -13.93 8.69
CA TYR A 240 5.39 -15.15 9.50
C TYR A 240 4.38 -15.02 10.62
N ILE A 241 3.75 -16.13 10.97
CA ILE A 241 2.97 -16.24 12.20
C ILE A 241 3.55 -17.38 13.02
N CYS A 242 4.05 -17.06 14.21
CA CYS A 242 4.57 -18.03 15.16
C CYS A 242 3.54 -18.21 16.27
N ARG A 243 2.98 -19.42 16.39
CA ARG A 243 2.07 -19.79 17.48
C ARG A 243 2.78 -20.70 18.45
N LEU A 244 2.78 -20.35 19.73
CA LEU A 244 3.39 -21.12 20.80
C LEU A 244 2.33 -21.57 21.81
N ASP A 245 2.57 -22.71 22.43
CA ASP A 245 1.81 -23.14 23.61
C ASP A 245 2.36 -22.49 24.91
N SER A 246 1.51 -22.32 25.93
CA SER A 246 1.92 -21.86 27.28
C SER A 246 2.98 -22.75 27.92
N THR A 247 2.98 -24.04 27.59
CA THR A 247 3.98 -24.99 28.07
C THR A 247 5.39 -24.67 27.56
N GLY A 248 5.50 -23.93 26.46
CA GLY A 248 6.74 -23.51 25.82
C GLY A 248 7.49 -24.64 25.12
N ASN A 249 6.83 -25.77 24.79
CA ASN A 249 7.50 -26.96 24.27
C ASN A 249 7.35 -27.11 22.75
N GLN A 250 6.22 -26.68 22.18
CA GLN A 250 6.02 -26.70 20.73
C GLN A 250 5.62 -25.32 20.21
N ALA A 251 6.07 -25.03 18.99
CA ALA A 251 5.62 -23.90 18.20
C ALA A 251 5.22 -24.34 16.81
N THR A 252 4.21 -23.70 16.25
CA THR A 252 3.88 -23.78 14.83
C THR A 252 4.33 -22.49 14.15
N VAL A 253 5.21 -22.63 13.16
CA VAL A 253 5.64 -21.53 12.30
C VAL A 253 4.84 -21.62 11.00
N ALA A 254 3.94 -20.67 10.79
CA ALA A 254 3.21 -20.51 9.55
C ALA A 254 3.90 -19.47 8.67
N VAL A 255 4.22 -19.87 7.44
CA VAL A 255 4.80 -18.98 6.43
C VAL A 255 3.67 -18.44 5.57
N ARG A 256 3.64 -17.12 5.46
CA ARG A 256 2.74 -16.37 4.61
C ARG A 256 3.57 -15.49 3.69
N ALA A 257 2.91 -14.98 2.66
CA ALA A 257 3.48 -13.93 1.82
C ALA A 257 2.45 -12.82 1.63
N LEU A 258 2.95 -11.59 1.51
CA LEU A 258 2.18 -10.48 0.99
C LEU A 258 2.55 -10.35 -0.48
N ILE A 259 1.58 -10.55 -1.36
CA ILE A 259 1.75 -10.51 -2.82
C ILE A 259 1.01 -9.29 -3.36
N CYS A 260 1.69 -8.53 -4.18
CA CYS A 260 1.09 -7.44 -4.93
C CYS A 260 1.25 -7.71 -6.41
N GLN A 261 0.17 -7.54 -7.18
CA GLN A 261 0.20 -7.75 -8.62
C GLN A 261 -0.67 -6.77 -9.41
N ARG A 262 -0.20 -6.43 -10.60
CA ARG A 262 -0.81 -5.55 -11.61
C ARG A 262 -0.61 -6.16 -13.00
N THR A 263 -0.78 -7.48 -13.09
CA THR A 263 -0.58 -8.21 -14.35
C THR A 263 -1.71 -7.97 -15.35
N GLY A 264 -2.85 -7.41 -14.90
CA GLY A 264 -4.05 -7.27 -15.70
C GLY A 264 -4.92 -8.53 -15.71
N GLU A 265 -4.60 -9.51 -14.86
CA GLU A 265 -5.32 -10.78 -14.73
C GLU A 265 -5.51 -11.14 -13.28
N ASP A 266 -6.73 -11.57 -12.91
CA ASP A 266 -6.96 -12.15 -11.61
C ASP A 266 -6.48 -13.59 -11.57
N TRP A 267 -5.72 -13.90 -10.52
CA TRP A 267 -5.34 -15.26 -10.24
C TRP A 267 -6.41 -15.83 -9.32
N SER A 268 -7.32 -16.64 -9.86
CA SER A 268 -8.40 -17.25 -9.08
C SER A 268 -8.24 -18.77 -9.02
N GLY A 269 -8.17 -19.31 -7.80
CA GLY A 269 -8.01 -20.73 -7.53
C GLY A 269 -6.72 -21.31 -8.07
N VAL A 270 -5.61 -20.56 -8.06
CA VAL A 270 -4.35 -20.98 -8.70
C VAL A 270 -3.46 -21.77 -7.74
N SER A 271 -2.67 -22.70 -8.26
CA SER A 271 -1.52 -23.26 -7.54
C SER A 271 -0.41 -22.21 -7.53
N LEU A 272 0.00 -21.76 -6.34
CA LEU A 272 0.99 -20.70 -6.20
C LEU A 272 2.36 -21.24 -5.77
N GLU A 273 3.40 -20.75 -6.43
CA GLU A 273 4.79 -20.95 -6.05
C GLU A 273 5.48 -19.59 -5.98
N LEU A 274 6.20 -19.30 -4.90
CA LEU A 274 7.00 -18.10 -4.76
C LEU A 274 8.47 -18.44 -4.95
N SER A 275 9.21 -17.55 -5.58
CA SER A 275 10.63 -17.70 -5.87
C SER A 275 11.40 -16.42 -5.55
N THR A 276 12.62 -16.56 -5.04
CA THR A 276 13.55 -15.45 -4.87
C THR A 276 14.41 -15.16 -6.10
N ALA A 277 14.27 -15.97 -7.16
CA ALA A 277 15.02 -15.82 -8.40
C ALA A 277 14.62 -14.58 -9.20
N GLU A 278 15.51 -14.17 -10.11
CA GLU A 278 15.23 -13.15 -11.14
C GLU A 278 15.28 -13.82 -12.53
N PRO A 279 14.12 -14.18 -13.11
CA PRO A 279 14.07 -15.05 -14.30
C PRO A 279 14.64 -14.40 -15.57
N LEU A 280 14.70 -13.07 -15.61
CA LEU A 280 15.23 -12.31 -16.75
C LEU A 280 16.69 -11.86 -16.53
N SER A 281 17.32 -12.27 -15.43
CA SER A 281 18.73 -11.96 -15.16
C SER A 281 19.65 -12.98 -15.84
N TRP A 282 20.73 -12.49 -16.45
CA TRP A 282 21.72 -13.34 -17.10
C TRP A 282 22.78 -13.73 -16.07
N CYS A 283 22.82 -15.01 -15.68
CA CYS A 283 23.82 -15.53 -14.74
C CYS A 283 24.95 -16.27 -15.49
N GLU A 284 25.56 -15.61 -16.48
CA GLU A 284 26.76 -16.16 -17.14
C GLU A 284 28.01 -15.90 -16.31
N LEU A 285 28.98 -16.82 -16.38
CA LEU A 285 30.32 -16.61 -15.82
C LEU A 285 30.91 -15.36 -16.49
N PRO A 286 31.25 -14.30 -15.74
CA PRO A 286 31.85 -13.12 -16.35
C PRO A 286 33.15 -13.51 -17.06
N GLU A 287 33.34 -13.00 -18.27
CA GLU A 287 34.60 -13.17 -18.95
C GLU A 287 35.71 -12.49 -18.14
N LEU A 288 36.85 -13.17 -17.98
CA LEU A 288 38.03 -12.62 -17.31
C LEU A 288 38.87 -11.86 -18.35
N PRO A 289 38.80 -10.51 -18.44
CA PRO A 289 39.61 -9.78 -19.40
C PRO A 289 41.08 -9.86 -19.02
N SER A 290 41.97 -9.97 -20.01
CA SER A 290 43.42 -9.86 -19.75
C SER A 290 43.76 -8.43 -19.28
N LEU A 291 44.43 -8.29 -18.14
CA LEU A 291 45.04 -7.02 -17.72
C LEU A 291 46.29 -6.76 -18.57
N ARG A 292 46.31 -5.65 -19.31
CA ARG A 292 47.46 -5.22 -20.13
C ARG A 292 47.87 -3.80 -19.75
N LEU A 293 49.16 -3.58 -19.47
CA LEU A 293 49.74 -2.26 -19.22
C LEU A 293 50.10 -1.61 -20.57
N GLY A 294 49.47 -0.47 -20.92
CA GLY A 294 49.68 0.22 -22.20
C GLY A 294 48.67 1.35 -22.47
N ARG A 295 48.64 1.90 -23.70
CA ARG A 295 47.63 2.91 -24.11
C ARG A 295 46.22 2.32 -23.92
N ALA A 296 45.29 3.13 -23.40
CA ALA A 296 43.89 2.75 -23.20
C ALA A 296 43.32 2.14 -24.49
N GLN A 297 43.10 0.83 -24.48
CA GLN A 297 42.47 0.15 -25.61
C GLN A 297 40.96 0.30 -25.46
N PRO A 298 40.23 0.63 -26.54
CA PRO A 298 38.79 0.61 -26.49
C PRO A 298 38.35 -0.81 -26.14
N ARG A 299 37.37 -0.93 -25.23
CA ARG A 299 36.76 -2.22 -24.91
C ARG A 299 36.38 -2.89 -26.22
N LEU A 300 36.81 -4.15 -26.42
CA LEU A 300 36.28 -4.95 -27.53
C LEU A 300 34.77 -4.93 -27.36
N LYS A 301 34.06 -4.36 -28.34
CA LYS A 301 32.60 -4.51 -28.37
C LYS A 301 32.36 -6.02 -28.43
N THR A 302 31.69 -6.57 -27.42
CA THR A 302 31.07 -7.88 -27.55
C THR A 302 30.34 -7.86 -28.89
N SER A 303 30.55 -8.86 -29.74
CA SER A 303 29.82 -8.93 -31.01
C SER A 303 28.37 -9.29 -30.70
N GLY A 304 27.62 -8.35 -30.13
CA GLY A 304 26.19 -8.29 -30.34
C GLY A 304 25.96 -8.18 -31.84
N TRP A 305 24.89 -8.85 -32.29
CA TRP A 305 24.35 -8.89 -33.64
C TRP A 305 25.23 -8.20 -34.70
N ARG A 306 25.91 -9.01 -35.53
CA ARG A 306 26.62 -8.50 -36.69
C ARG A 306 25.62 -7.66 -37.50
N LEU A 307 26.02 -6.44 -37.89
CA LEU A 307 25.23 -5.73 -38.88
C LEU A 307 25.00 -6.67 -40.07
N PRO A 308 23.78 -6.71 -40.63
CA PRO A 308 23.55 -7.47 -41.85
C PRO A 308 24.59 -7.05 -42.89
N PRO A 309 25.07 -7.99 -43.71
CA PRO A 309 26.09 -7.68 -44.71
C PRO A 309 25.65 -6.47 -45.54
N VAL A 310 26.58 -5.58 -45.86
CA VAL A 310 26.29 -4.42 -46.72
C VAL A 310 25.68 -4.94 -48.02
N GLY A 311 24.48 -4.47 -48.38
CA GLY A 311 23.70 -4.99 -49.49
C GLY A 311 22.65 -6.05 -49.12
N ALA A 312 22.43 -6.38 -47.84
CA ALA A 312 21.34 -7.26 -47.42
C ALA A 312 19.96 -6.68 -47.76
N GLU A 313 19.83 -5.36 -47.74
CA GLU A 313 18.69 -4.59 -48.24
C GLU A 313 18.31 -4.97 -49.69
N ILE A 314 19.27 -5.34 -50.53
CA ILE A 314 19.02 -5.73 -51.94
C ILE A 314 18.21 -7.02 -52.02
N LEU A 315 18.39 -7.94 -51.05
CA LEU A 315 17.58 -9.17 -50.98
C LEU A 315 16.11 -8.90 -50.65
N PHE A 316 15.81 -7.74 -50.06
CA PHE A 316 14.47 -7.34 -49.66
C PHE A 316 13.87 -6.25 -50.56
N GLU A 317 14.60 -5.73 -51.56
CA GLU A 317 14.09 -4.70 -52.48
C GLU A 317 12.81 -5.13 -53.20
N ASP A 318 12.71 -6.40 -53.60
CA ASP A 318 11.52 -6.93 -54.25
C ASP A 318 10.35 -7.07 -53.26
N PHE A 319 10.64 -7.44 -52.00
CA PHE A 319 9.65 -7.50 -50.93
C PHE A 319 9.14 -6.10 -50.55
N ASP A 320 10.03 -5.13 -50.42
CA ASP A 320 9.69 -3.74 -50.13
C ASP A 320 8.92 -3.10 -51.30
N ARG A 321 9.26 -3.42 -52.55
CA ARG A 321 8.49 -3.01 -53.73
C ARG A 321 7.08 -3.61 -53.70
N GLN A 322 6.94 -4.89 -53.39
CA GLN A 322 5.63 -5.54 -53.25
C GLN A 322 4.82 -4.98 -52.07
N LYS A 323 5.48 -4.69 -50.95
CA LYS A 323 4.87 -4.04 -49.78
C LYS A 323 4.41 -2.63 -50.12
N GLN A 324 5.20 -1.86 -50.87
CA GLN A 324 4.80 -0.52 -51.33
C GLN A 324 3.62 -0.59 -52.29
N VAL A 325 3.57 -1.60 -53.17
CA VAL A 325 2.42 -1.88 -54.05
C VAL A 325 1.19 -2.28 -53.23
N ALA A 326 1.34 -3.08 -52.18
CA ALA A 326 0.25 -3.45 -51.28
C ALA A 326 -0.25 -2.26 -50.44
N ILE A 327 0.65 -1.43 -49.89
CA ILE A 327 0.31 -0.19 -49.19
C ILE A 327 -0.39 0.79 -50.13
N SER A 328 0.09 0.90 -51.37
CA SER A 328 -0.52 1.76 -52.40
C SER A 328 -1.88 1.24 -52.83
N ALA A 329 -2.07 -0.07 -52.96
CA ALA A 329 -3.35 -0.71 -53.26
C ALA A 329 -4.37 -0.51 -52.12
N VAL A 330 -3.92 -0.50 -50.86
CA VAL A 330 -4.76 -0.16 -49.70
C VAL A 330 -5.07 1.34 -49.64
N SER A 331 -4.18 2.19 -50.14
CA SER A 331 -4.34 3.65 -50.15
C SER A 331 -5.30 4.18 -51.22
N VAL A 332 -5.69 3.39 -52.24
CA VAL A 332 -6.65 3.84 -53.28
C VAL A 332 -8.11 3.90 -52.77
N HIS A 333 -8.37 3.51 -51.52
CA HIS A 333 -9.67 3.74 -50.86
C HIS A 333 -9.66 4.88 -49.83
N SER A 334 -8.72 5.82 -49.91
CA SER A 334 -8.90 7.15 -49.32
C SER A 334 -9.64 8.08 -50.31
N VAL A 335 -10.95 7.87 -50.46
CA VAL A 335 -11.84 8.86 -51.08
C VAL A 335 -12.15 9.92 -50.02
N LEU A 336 -11.91 11.19 -50.39
CA LEU A 336 -12.23 12.46 -49.71
C LEU A 336 -11.19 13.02 -48.71
N THR A 337 -10.04 13.45 -49.24
CA THR A 337 -9.40 14.70 -48.79
C THR A 337 -9.81 15.82 -49.74
N ASP A 338 -10.93 16.47 -49.42
CA ASP A 338 -11.22 17.89 -49.69
C ASP A 338 -12.61 18.20 -49.14
N ILE A 339 -12.68 18.37 -47.81
CA ILE A 339 -13.78 19.11 -47.19
C ILE A 339 -13.11 20.29 -46.50
N PRO A 340 -13.42 21.54 -46.86
CA PRO A 340 -12.90 22.69 -46.15
C PRO A 340 -13.33 22.56 -44.68
N SER A 341 -12.38 22.67 -43.76
CA SER A 341 -12.66 22.72 -42.33
C SER A 341 -13.81 23.72 -42.10
N PRO A 342 -14.96 23.32 -41.52
CA PRO A 342 -15.91 24.32 -41.07
C PRO A 342 -15.17 25.14 -40.03
N SER A 343 -14.92 26.41 -40.31
CA SER A 343 -14.52 27.37 -39.30
C SER A 343 -15.59 27.31 -38.22
N VAL A 344 -15.23 26.74 -37.08
CA VAL A 344 -16.03 26.87 -35.87
C VAL A 344 -16.12 28.37 -35.62
N PRO A 345 -17.30 29.02 -35.69
CA PRO A 345 -17.39 30.37 -35.19
C PRO A 345 -16.97 30.29 -33.71
N PRO A 346 -16.07 31.18 -33.24
CA PRO A 346 -15.71 31.18 -31.83
C PRO A 346 -17.01 31.24 -31.02
N LEU A 347 -17.13 30.35 -30.03
CA LEU A 347 -18.23 30.38 -29.07
C LEU A 347 -18.38 31.84 -28.59
N PRO A 348 -19.61 32.39 -28.56
CA PRO A 348 -19.80 33.71 -28.00
C PRO A 348 -19.25 33.68 -26.57
N ASN A 349 -18.27 34.53 -26.30
CA ASN A 349 -17.74 34.71 -24.97
C ASN A 349 -18.91 35.19 -24.10
N LEU A 350 -19.49 34.32 -23.28
CA LEU A 350 -20.52 34.69 -22.28
C LEU A 350 -20.03 35.83 -21.38
N ALA A 351 -18.72 35.98 -21.20
CA ALA A 351 -18.11 37.11 -20.50
C ALA A 351 -18.40 38.49 -21.17
N VAL A 352 -18.58 38.55 -22.49
CA VAL A 352 -18.80 39.80 -23.24
C VAL A 352 -20.28 40.22 -23.25
N GLU A 353 -21.22 39.28 -23.18
CA GLU A 353 -22.65 39.57 -23.02
C GLU A 353 -22.99 40.02 -21.58
N VAL A 354 -22.33 39.43 -20.58
CA VAL A 354 -22.49 39.83 -19.18
C VAL A 354 -21.93 41.24 -18.92
N LEU A 355 -20.82 41.62 -19.55
CA LEU A 355 -20.23 42.97 -19.42
C LEU A 355 -21.08 44.06 -20.11
N LYS A 356 -21.78 43.73 -21.20
CA LYS A 356 -22.72 44.65 -21.86
C LYS A 356 -23.99 44.86 -21.05
N HIS A 357 -24.50 43.83 -20.37
CA HIS A 357 -25.64 43.96 -19.47
C HIS A 357 -25.33 44.75 -18.18
N GLN A 358 -24.05 44.93 -17.85
CA GLN A 358 -23.58 45.69 -16.68
C GLN A 358 -23.04 47.10 -17.02
N GLY A 359 -23.17 47.56 -18.28
CA GLY A 359 -22.89 48.94 -18.67
C GLY A 359 -21.42 49.34 -18.76
N ILE A 360 -20.50 48.38 -18.93
CA ILE A 360 -19.06 48.66 -19.05
C ILE A 360 -18.64 48.64 -20.53
N ASP A 361 -18.11 49.77 -21.02
CA ASP A 361 -17.75 49.99 -22.42
C ASP A 361 -16.43 49.27 -22.78
N ALA A 362 -16.48 48.39 -23.78
CA ALA A 362 -15.43 47.44 -24.14
C ALA A 362 -14.30 48.05 -25.00
N THR A 363 -14.14 49.38 -25.00
CA THR A 363 -13.18 50.09 -25.86
C THR A 363 -11.84 50.44 -25.20
N GLN A 364 -11.59 50.04 -23.94
CA GLN A 364 -10.35 50.35 -23.20
C GLN A 364 -9.51 49.13 -22.78
N VAL A 365 -9.26 48.17 -23.68
CA VAL A 365 -8.24 47.13 -23.45
C VAL A 365 -7.17 47.20 -24.54
N PRO A 366 -5.86 47.37 -24.20
CA PRO A 366 -4.83 47.65 -25.18
C PRO A 366 -4.49 46.42 -26.05
N LYS A 367 -4.49 46.63 -27.37
CA LYS A 367 -3.95 45.72 -28.39
C LYS A 367 -2.43 45.58 -28.24
N LYS A 368 -1.97 44.49 -27.61
CA LYS A 368 -0.62 43.95 -27.87
C LYS A 368 -0.63 42.46 -27.63
N MET A 369 -0.57 41.71 -28.73
CA MET A 369 0.03 40.37 -28.93
C MET A 369 -0.70 39.66 -30.05
N SER A 370 -0.35 40.05 -31.28
CA SER A 370 -0.49 39.18 -32.43
C SER A 370 0.83 39.30 -33.20
N GLN A 371 1.45 38.14 -33.46
CA GLN A 371 2.62 37.89 -34.33
C GLN A 371 3.92 37.50 -33.61
N SER A 372 4.06 36.22 -33.27
CA SER A 372 5.23 35.36 -33.57
C SER A 372 4.96 33.90 -33.14
N PRO A 373 5.65 32.89 -33.70
CA PRO A 373 5.42 31.48 -33.39
C PRO A 373 5.97 31.16 -32.00
N LEU A 374 5.13 30.58 -31.14
CA LEU A 374 5.50 30.24 -29.76
C LEU A 374 6.41 29.00 -29.74
N ASP A 375 7.56 29.18 -29.11
CA ASP A 375 8.64 28.21 -28.98
C ASP A 375 8.28 27.15 -27.90
N THR A 376 8.33 25.88 -28.28
CA THR A 376 7.92 24.71 -27.47
C THR A 376 8.69 24.57 -26.14
N GLN A 377 9.84 25.24 -26.02
CA GLN A 377 10.69 25.24 -24.83
C GLN A 377 10.13 26.09 -23.68
N GLU A 378 9.46 27.21 -23.98
CA GLU A 378 8.96 28.14 -22.95
C GLU A 378 7.73 27.57 -22.21
N ILE A 379 6.90 26.78 -22.91
CA ILE A 379 5.77 26.05 -22.33
C ILE A 379 6.26 24.93 -21.41
N PHE A 380 7.36 24.26 -21.77
CA PHE A 380 7.96 23.21 -20.95
C PHE A 380 8.52 23.75 -19.64
N GLU A 381 9.25 24.87 -19.68
CA GLU A 381 9.80 25.52 -18.47
C GLU A 381 8.71 26.08 -17.55
N ARG A 382 7.66 26.68 -18.11
CA ARG A 382 6.53 27.22 -17.33
C ARG A 382 5.67 26.12 -16.70
N SER A 383 5.59 24.93 -17.33
CA SER A 383 4.95 23.75 -16.74
C SER A 383 5.74 23.15 -15.56
N GLN A 384 7.07 23.28 -15.58
CA GLN A 384 7.95 22.84 -14.50
C GLN A 384 7.90 23.80 -13.29
N GLU A 385 7.76 25.10 -13.52
CA GLU A 385 7.57 26.08 -12.43
C GLU A 385 6.21 25.94 -11.73
N LEU A 386 5.13 25.71 -12.48
CA LEU A 386 3.79 25.46 -11.92
C LEU A 386 3.73 24.15 -11.11
N ARG A 387 4.52 23.13 -11.49
CA ARG A 387 4.71 21.91 -10.70
C ARG A 387 5.46 22.19 -9.39
N LYS A 388 6.51 23.01 -9.41
CA LYS A 388 7.25 23.40 -8.18
C LYS A 388 6.42 24.25 -7.21
N ALA A 389 5.53 25.11 -7.72
CA ALA A 389 4.62 25.92 -6.91
C ALA A 389 3.48 25.09 -6.27
N SER A 390 3.04 24.01 -6.92
CA SER A 390 2.02 23.09 -6.38
C SER A 390 2.57 22.23 -5.24
N PHE A 391 3.85 21.83 -5.31
CA PHE A 391 4.53 21.08 -4.24
C PHE A 391 4.76 21.90 -2.96
N SER A 392 4.94 23.22 -3.06
CA SER A 392 5.12 24.09 -1.88
C SER A 392 3.81 24.43 -1.17
N GLN A 393 2.67 24.43 -1.88
CA GLN A 393 1.34 24.54 -1.26
C GLN A 393 0.89 23.24 -0.57
N GLN A 394 1.26 22.07 -1.09
CA GLN A 394 0.97 20.77 -0.44
C GLN A 394 1.72 20.59 0.89
N ARG A 395 2.98 21.06 1.00
CA ARG A 395 3.71 21.08 2.29
C ARG A 395 3.13 22.06 3.32
N ARG A 396 2.42 23.10 2.88
CA ARG A 396 1.75 24.06 3.79
C ARG A 396 0.41 23.53 4.30
N ARG A 397 -0.30 22.69 3.53
CA ARG A 397 -1.55 22.04 3.95
C ARG A 397 -1.32 20.88 4.93
N GLN A 398 -0.27 20.08 4.76
CA GLN A 398 0.07 19.01 5.72
C GLN A 398 0.56 19.50 7.09
N ARG A 399 0.85 20.80 7.27
CA ARG A 399 1.28 21.38 8.56
C ARG A 399 0.11 21.94 9.39
N VAL A 400 -1.11 21.92 8.89
CA VAL A 400 -2.29 22.55 9.54
C VAL A 400 -3.28 21.52 10.11
N GLU A 401 -3.07 20.21 9.91
CA GLU A 401 -4.00 19.16 10.37
C GLU A 401 -3.53 18.34 11.58
N LEU A 402 -2.52 18.78 12.34
CA LEU A 402 -2.11 18.12 13.59
C LEU A 402 -1.89 19.15 14.70
N THR A 403 -2.99 19.69 15.23
CA THR A 403 -3.03 20.27 16.58
C THR A 403 -4.43 20.08 17.18
N THR A 404 -4.55 19.15 18.12
CA THR A 404 -5.48 19.22 19.25
C THR A 404 -4.86 18.45 20.42
N ASP A 405 -4.64 19.18 21.52
CA ASP A 405 -4.72 18.86 22.97
C ASP A 405 -4.19 17.50 23.48
N GLU A 406 -3.31 17.37 24.50
CA GLU A 406 -3.19 18.00 25.85
C GLU A 406 -1.85 17.52 26.50
N PRO A 407 -1.47 17.79 27.79
CA PRO A 407 -1.69 18.90 28.71
C PRO A 407 -0.36 19.46 29.30
N SER A 408 -0.46 20.39 30.24
CA SER A 408 0.55 21.30 30.79
C SER A 408 1.53 20.77 31.86
N ALA A 409 2.75 21.38 31.86
CA ALA A 409 3.71 21.68 32.95
C ALA A 409 4.88 20.70 33.25
N PRO A 410 6.01 21.14 33.87
CA PRO A 410 6.79 22.38 33.70
C PRO A 410 8.22 22.08 33.20
N ARG A 411 8.97 23.10 32.71
CA ARG A 411 10.41 22.98 32.40
C ARG A 411 11.23 23.94 33.26
N ASP A 412 12.03 23.34 34.14
CA ASP A 412 13.22 23.92 34.73
C ASP A 412 14.38 23.85 33.71
N GLU A 413 14.96 25.02 33.47
CA GLU A 413 16.38 25.35 33.65
C GLU A 413 17.53 24.56 32.97
N PHE A 414 18.40 25.38 32.36
CA PHE A 414 19.83 25.19 32.00
C PHE A 414 20.22 24.17 30.91
N ASP A 415 21.30 24.29 30.14
CA ASP A 415 22.17 25.35 29.60
C ASP A 415 23.27 24.60 28.79
N ILE A 416 24.08 25.34 28.04
CA ILE A 416 25.46 25.02 27.62
C ILE A 416 25.65 24.10 26.39
N THR A 417 25.83 24.64 25.17
CA THR A 417 27.07 25.15 24.51
C THR A 417 27.92 24.08 23.82
N LEU A 418 28.29 24.36 22.56
CA LEU A 418 29.63 24.18 21.95
C LEU A 418 29.55 24.70 20.50
N MET A 419 29.83 25.99 20.28
CA MET A 419 31.11 26.54 19.82
C MET A 419 31.50 26.21 18.38
N SER A 420 31.62 27.27 17.57
CA SER A 420 32.49 27.36 16.40
C SER A 420 33.06 28.79 16.35
N PRO A 421 34.37 28.98 16.11
CA PRO A 421 34.99 30.30 16.20
C PRO A 421 35.21 30.95 14.82
N GLY A 422 35.27 32.29 14.82
CA GLY A 422 36.32 32.98 14.05
C GLY A 422 35.89 33.97 12.95
N MET A 423 35.58 35.19 13.38
CA MET A 423 36.10 36.50 12.92
C MET A 423 35.93 37.03 11.48
N ILE A 424 35.96 38.39 11.46
CA ILE A 424 36.23 39.39 10.41
C ILE A 424 34.93 40.04 9.87
N ASP A 425 34.72 41.36 9.82
CA ASP A 425 35.29 42.59 10.40
C ASP A 425 34.34 43.76 9.96
N ALA A 426 34.38 44.86 10.72
CA ALA A 426 34.02 46.27 10.44
C ALA A 426 32.83 46.62 9.49
N GLY A 427 31.82 47.35 9.93
CA GLY A 427 31.82 48.84 10.07
C GLY A 427 30.82 49.39 9.03
N GLU A 428 30.02 50.43 9.21
CA GLU A 428 30.01 51.60 10.08
C GLU A 428 28.60 52.24 10.02
N TYR A 429 28.16 52.82 11.16
CA TYR A 429 27.58 54.17 11.38
C TYR A 429 26.51 54.74 10.41
N SER A 430 25.49 55.51 10.83
CA SER A 430 25.05 56.07 12.12
C SER A 430 23.80 56.91 11.86
N GLY A 431 22.97 57.14 12.89
CA GLY A 431 21.97 58.21 12.84
C GLY A 431 21.01 58.24 14.02
N TYR A 432 21.51 58.66 15.19
CA TYR A 432 20.90 59.52 16.24
C TYR A 432 19.37 59.77 16.21
N ALA A 433 18.64 59.93 17.32
CA ALA A 433 18.89 59.83 18.75
C ALA A 433 17.55 60.03 19.50
N GLU A 434 17.52 59.47 20.70
CA GLU A 434 16.75 59.75 21.91
C GLU A 434 15.83 61.01 21.98
N SER A 435 14.63 60.86 22.53
CA SER A 435 14.30 61.33 23.89
C SER A 435 12.84 61.06 24.29
N MET A 436 12.71 60.57 25.52
CA MET A 436 11.54 60.17 26.32
C MET A 436 10.79 61.38 26.95
N PRO A 437 9.85 61.26 27.93
CA PRO A 437 8.71 60.35 28.19
C PRO A 437 7.38 61.09 28.60
N ALA A 438 6.34 60.28 28.89
CA ALA A 438 5.26 60.46 29.89
C ALA A 438 4.03 61.38 29.60
N ALA A 439 2.84 60.77 29.46
CA ALA A 439 1.79 60.71 30.49
C ALA A 439 0.33 60.61 29.93
N ALA A 440 -0.41 59.63 30.44
CA ALA A 440 -1.89 59.46 30.56
C ALA A 440 -2.81 59.46 29.31
N PRO A 441 -3.61 58.38 29.08
CA PRO A 441 -4.63 58.36 28.02
C PRO A 441 -6.02 58.76 28.54
N ALA A 442 -6.70 59.65 27.80
CA ALA A 442 -8.13 59.92 27.94
C ALA A 442 -8.85 59.55 26.64
N VAL A 443 -9.76 58.57 26.77
CA VAL A 443 -10.93 58.20 25.97
C VAL A 443 -11.13 58.93 24.62
N PHE A 444 -11.03 58.17 23.54
CA PHE A 444 -11.84 58.36 22.33
C PHE A 444 -12.42 57.01 21.88
N ARG A 445 -13.75 56.96 21.78
CA ARG A 445 -14.51 55.86 21.16
C ARG A 445 -14.14 55.74 19.68
N SER A 446 -13.87 54.52 19.23
CA SER A 446 -13.80 54.15 17.80
C SER A 446 -14.82 53.03 17.50
N PRO A 447 -15.38 53.01 16.27
CA PRO A 447 -16.63 52.32 15.97
C PRO A 447 -16.46 50.82 15.66
N SER A 448 -17.53 50.08 15.92
CA SER A 448 -17.74 48.67 15.58
C SER A 448 -17.52 48.38 14.09
N ARG A 449 -16.70 47.36 13.81
CA ARG A 449 -16.45 46.78 12.48
C ARG A 449 -17.66 45.93 12.04
N PRO A 450 -18.13 46.01 10.77
CA PRO A 450 -19.32 45.30 10.34
C PRO A 450 -19.07 43.83 10.02
N LYS A 451 -20.14 43.04 10.13
CA LYS A 451 -20.25 41.61 9.81
C LYS A 451 -19.95 41.34 8.33
N THR A 452 -18.82 40.71 8.02
CA THR A 452 -18.45 40.27 6.65
C THR A 452 -18.55 38.74 6.44
N ALA A 453 -18.81 37.95 7.48
CA ALA A 453 -18.90 36.49 7.37
C ALA A 453 -20.26 36.00 6.81
N ALA A 454 -21.38 36.62 7.20
CA ALA A 454 -22.73 36.17 6.82
C ALA A 454 -23.09 36.41 5.33
N PHE A 455 -22.36 37.28 4.63
CA PHE A 455 -22.60 37.59 3.21
C PHE A 455 -21.93 36.59 2.25
N HIS A 456 -20.91 35.85 2.70
CA HIS A 456 -20.19 34.90 1.85
C HIS A 456 -20.85 33.52 1.80
N GLU A 457 -21.38 33.03 2.93
CA GLU A 457 -22.12 31.75 2.97
C GLU A 457 -23.46 31.85 2.24
N SER A 458 -24.21 32.94 2.44
CA SER A 458 -25.49 33.17 1.76
C SER A 458 -25.33 33.24 0.24
N ARG A 459 -24.22 33.80 -0.26
CA ARG A 459 -23.93 33.92 -1.68
C ARG A 459 -23.40 32.61 -2.29
N GLN A 460 -22.72 31.77 -1.51
CA GLN A 460 -22.28 30.44 -1.95
C GLN A 460 -23.42 29.42 -1.95
N ALA A 461 -24.37 29.52 -1.02
CA ALA A 461 -25.58 28.71 -1.00
C ALA A 461 -26.53 29.08 -2.16
N GLN A 462 -26.71 30.38 -2.41
CA GLN A 462 -27.56 30.87 -3.50
C GLN A 462 -26.95 30.60 -4.90
N VAL A 463 -25.61 30.62 -5.03
CA VAL A 463 -24.91 30.20 -6.25
C VAL A 463 -24.97 28.68 -6.46
N ARG A 464 -24.98 27.88 -5.38
CA ARG A 464 -25.19 26.42 -5.47
C ARG A 464 -26.62 26.05 -5.85
N GLU A 465 -27.63 26.71 -5.27
CA GLU A 465 -29.04 26.52 -5.65
C GLU A 465 -29.32 26.99 -7.08
N GLU A 466 -28.70 28.10 -7.53
CA GLU A 466 -28.80 28.55 -8.93
C GLU A 466 -28.03 27.62 -9.89
N GLU A 467 -26.85 27.09 -9.52
CA GLU A 467 -26.13 26.07 -10.29
C GLU A 467 -26.91 24.75 -10.40
N ASP A 468 -27.53 24.27 -9.32
CA ASP A 468 -28.36 23.05 -9.32
C ASP A 468 -29.68 23.26 -10.09
N ALA A 469 -30.29 24.46 -10.01
CA ALA A 469 -31.49 24.81 -10.79
C ALA A 469 -31.21 24.97 -12.30
N LEU A 470 -30.05 25.52 -12.68
CA LEU A 470 -29.60 25.62 -14.08
C LEU A 470 -29.17 24.26 -14.65
N THR A 471 -28.65 23.35 -13.81
CA THR A 471 -28.30 21.98 -14.19
C THR A 471 -29.55 21.13 -14.48
N ASN A 472 -30.66 21.39 -13.78
CA ASN A 472 -31.92 20.69 -13.98
C ASN A 472 -32.76 21.18 -15.17
N LEU A 473 -32.61 22.43 -15.63
CA LEU A 473 -33.43 22.99 -16.71
C LEU A 473 -32.96 22.66 -18.15
N LEU A 474 -31.79 22.02 -18.33
CA LEU A 474 -31.22 21.69 -19.66
C LEU A 474 -30.85 20.20 -19.85
N ALA A 475 -31.35 19.31 -18.99
CA ALA A 475 -31.03 17.87 -19.05
C ALA A 475 -31.72 17.11 -20.21
N TYR A 476 -32.74 17.68 -20.88
CA TYR A 476 -33.46 17.02 -21.98
C TYR A 476 -32.55 16.61 -23.16
N SER A 477 -31.47 17.36 -23.40
CA SER A 477 -30.51 17.04 -24.47
C SER A 477 -29.61 15.83 -24.16
N LEU A 478 -29.48 15.48 -22.87
CA LEU A 478 -28.73 14.34 -22.36
C LEU A 478 -29.62 13.11 -22.17
N MET A 479 -30.94 13.27 -22.29
CA MET A 479 -31.88 12.15 -22.21
C MET A 479 -31.83 11.31 -23.49
N ARG A 480 -31.71 9.99 -23.33
CA ARG A 480 -31.80 8.99 -24.40
C ARG A 480 -32.87 7.96 -24.07
N MET A 481 -33.45 7.38 -25.11
CA MET A 481 -34.34 6.23 -24.98
C MET A 481 -33.50 4.98 -25.23
N GLY A 482 -33.69 3.94 -24.41
CA GLY A 482 -33.00 2.66 -24.57
C GLY A 482 -33.20 2.06 -25.96
N ALA A 483 -32.24 1.23 -26.39
CA ALA A 483 -32.25 0.60 -27.70
C ALA A 483 -33.44 -0.37 -27.89
N ALA A 484 -33.80 -0.65 -29.15
CA ALA A 484 -35.02 -1.42 -29.46
C ALA A 484 -34.99 -2.88 -28.97
N ASP A 485 -33.80 -3.40 -28.71
CA ASP A 485 -33.47 -4.72 -28.19
C ASP A 485 -33.43 -4.80 -26.65
N GLU A 486 -33.57 -3.68 -25.94
CA GLU A 486 -33.62 -3.62 -24.47
C GLU A 486 -35.05 -3.34 -23.96
N PRO A 487 -35.88 -4.39 -23.74
CA PRO A 487 -37.31 -4.23 -23.43
C PRO A 487 -37.57 -3.54 -22.08
N THR A 488 -36.62 -3.54 -21.15
CA THR A 488 -36.73 -2.92 -19.82
C THR A 488 -36.48 -1.41 -19.84
N GLN A 489 -35.77 -0.90 -20.84
CA GLN A 489 -35.43 0.51 -21.01
C GLN A 489 -36.29 1.22 -22.07
N ARG A 490 -37.03 0.45 -22.87
CA ARG A 490 -37.93 0.98 -23.90
C ARG A 490 -39.02 1.86 -23.28
N GLY A 491 -39.13 3.11 -23.77
CA GLY A 491 -40.12 4.09 -23.32
C GLY A 491 -39.74 4.88 -22.07
N LYS A 492 -38.56 4.65 -21.49
CA LYS A 492 -37.98 5.47 -20.42
C LYS A 492 -36.86 6.34 -20.99
N LEU A 493 -36.79 7.60 -20.54
CA LEU A 493 -35.71 8.52 -20.88
C LEU A 493 -34.68 8.49 -19.75
N SER A 494 -33.46 8.04 -20.03
CA SER A 494 -32.33 8.04 -19.10
C SER A 494 -31.35 9.14 -19.43
N ILE A 495 -30.80 9.81 -18.42
CA ILE A 495 -29.74 10.80 -18.59
C ILE A 495 -28.43 10.03 -18.80
N GLU A 496 -27.87 10.08 -20.02
CA GLU A 496 -26.56 9.50 -20.31
C GLU A 496 -25.43 10.34 -19.71
N GLN A 497 -24.32 9.68 -19.38
CA GLN A 497 -23.12 10.37 -18.89
C GLN A 497 -22.55 11.27 -19.99
N ARG A 498 -21.98 12.44 -19.65
CA ARG A 498 -21.40 13.37 -20.65
C ARG A 498 -20.39 12.68 -21.58
N GLN A 499 -19.66 11.69 -21.07
CA GLN A 499 -18.70 10.89 -21.86
C GLN A 499 -19.39 10.11 -22.98
N GLU A 500 -20.55 9.49 -22.71
CA GLU A 500 -21.33 8.73 -23.69
C GLU A 500 -21.89 9.65 -24.77
N VAL A 501 -22.42 10.82 -24.38
CA VAL A 501 -22.89 11.85 -25.32
C VAL A 501 -21.75 12.35 -26.21
N TYR A 502 -20.54 12.53 -25.68
CA TYR A 502 -19.37 12.86 -26.50
C TYR A 502 -18.99 11.73 -27.46
N LEU A 503 -19.02 10.47 -27.01
CA LEU A 503 -18.78 9.32 -27.88
C LEU A 503 -19.84 9.19 -28.97
N GLU A 504 -21.11 9.44 -28.67
CA GLU A 504 -22.19 9.51 -29.67
C GLU A 504 -21.95 10.63 -30.69
N ILE A 505 -21.56 11.82 -30.23
CA ILE A 505 -21.25 12.94 -31.12
C ILE A 505 -20.09 12.58 -32.04
N LEU A 506 -19.04 11.96 -31.51
CA LEU A 506 -17.89 11.48 -32.29
C LEU A 506 -18.31 10.39 -33.29
N LYS A 507 -19.18 9.45 -32.87
CA LYS A 507 -19.73 8.39 -33.74
C LYS A 507 -20.61 8.97 -34.86
N ARG A 508 -21.53 9.88 -34.55
CA ARG A 508 -22.38 10.58 -35.53
C ARG A 508 -21.57 11.42 -36.51
N ARG A 509 -20.46 12.00 -36.03
CA ARG A 509 -19.50 12.75 -36.86
C ARG A 509 -18.48 11.86 -37.57
N ASN A 510 -18.57 10.53 -37.43
CA ASN A 510 -17.60 9.58 -37.97
C ASN A 510 -16.14 9.96 -37.65
N VAL A 511 -15.89 10.49 -36.45
CA VAL A 511 -14.54 10.85 -36.02
C VAL A 511 -13.76 9.55 -35.80
N VAL A 512 -12.82 9.29 -36.70
CA VAL A 512 -11.90 8.16 -36.59
C VAL A 512 -10.76 8.57 -35.66
N VAL A 513 -10.69 7.96 -34.49
CA VAL A 513 -9.55 8.10 -33.58
C VAL A 513 -8.52 7.05 -33.94
N SER A 514 -7.40 7.46 -34.52
CA SER A 514 -6.22 6.61 -34.70
C SER A 514 -5.34 6.70 -33.46
N PHE A 515 -5.03 5.57 -32.83
CA PHE A 515 -4.06 5.50 -31.75
C PHE A 515 -2.89 4.59 -32.14
N ASN A 516 -1.73 4.87 -31.56
CA ASN A 516 -0.55 4.05 -31.76
C ASN A 516 -0.60 2.83 -30.82
N VAL A 517 -0.88 1.65 -31.39
CA VAL A 517 -0.94 0.37 -30.68
C VAL A 517 0.34 0.10 -29.89
N LEU A 518 1.51 0.43 -30.46
CA LEU A 518 2.80 0.20 -29.79
C LEU A 518 2.92 1.03 -28.51
N THR A 519 2.41 2.27 -28.52
CA THR A 519 2.41 3.13 -27.33
C THR A 519 1.53 2.55 -26.23
N ILE A 520 0.38 1.96 -26.56
CA ILE A 520 -0.50 1.31 -25.57
C ILE A 520 0.18 0.08 -24.96
N VAL A 521 0.81 -0.76 -25.79
CA VAL A 521 1.57 -1.93 -25.32
C VAL A 521 2.73 -1.50 -24.41
N GLN A 522 3.48 -0.47 -24.81
CA GLN A 522 4.56 0.10 -24.00
C GLN A 522 4.06 0.64 -22.66
N GLN A 523 2.95 1.37 -22.66
CA GLN A 523 2.36 1.92 -21.44
C GLN A 523 1.91 0.80 -20.49
N ALA A 524 1.23 -0.23 -21.00
CA ALA A 524 0.85 -1.38 -20.20
C ALA A 524 2.06 -2.09 -19.59
N ALA A 525 3.14 -2.27 -20.35
CA ALA A 525 4.39 -2.84 -19.84
C ALA A 525 5.05 -1.96 -18.75
N ILE A 526 5.02 -0.63 -18.90
CA ILE A 526 5.52 0.32 -17.89
C ILE A 526 4.67 0.23 -16.62
N ASP A 527 3.34 0.27 -16.74
CA ASP A 527 2.42 0.23 -15.60
C ASP A 527 2.55 -1.07 -14.82
N ALA A 528 2.72 -2.19 -15.51
CA ALA A 528 2.95 -3.47 -14.87
C ALA A 528 4.33 -3.51 -14.20
N ARG A 529 5.40 -3.02 -14.84
CA ARG A 529 6.74 -2.90 -14.20
C ARG A 529 6.72 -2.01 -12.96
N ASN A 530 5.89 -0.98 -12.92
CA ASN A 530 5.76 -0.08 -11.77
C ASN A 530 5.32 -0.80 -10.48
N CYS A 531 4.77 -2.02 -10.58
CA CYS A 531 4.47 -2.86 -9.43
C CYS A 531 5.69 -3.06 -8.50
N ILE A 532 6.92 -3.13 -9.04
CA ILE A 532 8.14 -3.30 -8.24
C ILE A 532 8.50 -2.08 -7.39
N TYR A 533 7.91 -0.91 -7.68
CA TYR A 533 8.14 0.33 -6.95
C TYR A 533 7.04 0.62 -5.92
N ILE A 534 5.99 -0.21 -5.84
CA ILE A 534 4.97 -0.10 -4.79
C ILE A 534 5.64 -0.37 -3.44
N ASN A 535 5.46 0.55 -2.49
CA ASN A 535 6.05 0.46 -1.16
C ASN A 535 5.68 -0.86 -0.49
N LEU A 536 6.69 -1.54 0.07
CA LEU A 536 6.45 -2.76 0.84
C LEU A 536 5.63 -2.44 2.09
N PRO A 537 4.76 -3.36 2.55
CA PRO A 537 4.06 -3.23 3.82
C PRO A 537 5.05 -3.05 4.99
N PRO A 538 4.61 -2.49 6.13
CA PRO A 538 5.48 -2.28 7.30
C PRO A 538 6.27 -3.54 7.69
N GLY A 539 7.59 -3.40 7.81
CA GLY A 539 8.49 -4.51 8.14
C GLY A 539 8.83 -5.45 6.98
N GLY A 540 8.16 -5.33 5.83
CA GLY A 540 8.46 -6.09 4.62
C GLY A 540 9.85 -5.79 4.07
N ILE A 541 10.43 -6.78 3.38
CA ILE A 541 11.77 -6.69 2.82
C ILE A 541 11.79 -7.20 1.38
N ASN A 542 12.70 -6.66 0.56
CA ASN A 542 12.88 -7.19 -0.78
C ASN A 542 13.57 -8.55 -0.70
N VAL A 543 12.88 -9.60 -1.16
CA VAL A 543 13.37 -10.99 -1.12
C VAL A 543 14.72 -11.19 -1.79
N ARG A 544 15.04 -10.43 -2.86
CA ARG A 544 16.34 -10.51 -3.53
C ARG A 544 17.49 -10.06 -2.64
N GLN A 545 17.26 -9.08 -1.76
CA GLN A 545 18.28 -8.56 -0.85
C GLN A 545 18.60 -9.56 0.28
N VAL A 546 17.66 -10.44 0.63
CA VAL A 546 17.78 -11.36 1.77
C VAL A 546 17.98 -12.83 1.39
N ALA A 547 17.78 -13.18 0.11
CA ALA A 547 18.00 -14.54 -0.41
C ALA A 547 19.49 -14.93 -0.42
N GLY A 548 20.40 -13.94 -0.42
CA GLY A 548 21.84 -14.20 -0.53
C GLY A 548 22.21 -14.67 -1.95
N SER A 549 23.04 -15.72 -2.03
CA SER A 549 23.61 -16.23 -3.28
C SER A 549 22.80 -17.36 -3.93
N PHE A 550 21.75 -17.85 -3.28
CA PHE A 550 20.93 -18.95 -3.76
C PHE A 550 19.50 -18.49 -4.01
N ASP A 551 18.83 -19.16 -4.93
CA ASP A 551 17.40 -18.97 -5.17
C ASP A 551 16.60 -20.08 -4.49
N TYR A 552 15.50 -19.68 -3.85
CA TYR A 552 14.63 -20.57 -3.09
C TYR A 552 13.21 -20.49 -3.61
N ALA A 553 12.50 -21.61 -3.57
CA ALA A 553 11.10 -21.72 -3.95
C ALA A 553 10.23 -22.14 -2.75
N TYR A 554 9.05 -21.54 -2.63
CA TYR A 554 8.06 -21.81 -1.58
C TYR A 554 6.72 -22.11 -2.25
N SER A 555 6.22 -23.33 -2.10
CA SER A 555 4.91 -23.71 -2.63
C SER A 555 3.81 -23.44 -1.60
N ALA A 556 2.66 -22.98 -2.07
CA ALA A 556 1.46 -22.93 -1.24
C ALA A 556 0.79 -24.31 -1.19
N ASP A 557 0.35 -24.73 -0.01
CA ASP A 557 -0.32 -26.02 0.22
C ASP A 557 -1.74 -26.06 -0.39
N GLY A 558 -2.35 -24.89 -0.63
CA GLY A 558 -3.70 -24.73 -1.16
C GLY A 558 -3.77 -23.87 -2.43
N ARG A 559 -4.94 -23.90 -3.09
CA ARG A 559 -5.27 -22.96 -4.17
C ARG A 559 -5.59 -21.58 -3.58
N ILE A 560 -5.11 -20.54 -4.24
CA ILE A 560 -5.18 -19.15 -3.73
C ILE A 560 -5.76 -18.20 -4.77
N ASP A 561 -6.34 -17.11 -4.26
CA ASP A 561 -6.84 -15.99 -5.04
C ASP A 561 -5.97 -14.75 -4.82
N VAL A 562 -5.55 -14.08 -5.89
CA VAL A 562 -4.83 -12.78 -5.83
C VAL A 562 -5.34 -11.86 -6.94
N PRO A 563 -6.09 -10.80 -6.61
CA PRO A 563 -6.60 -9.85 -7.60
C PRO A 563 -5.50 -8.96 -8.19
N SER A 564 -5.71 -8.46 -9.41
CA SER A 564 -4.79 -7.54 -10.10
C SER A 564 -5.13 -6.06 -9.82
N ASP A 565 -5.19 -5.69 -8.55
CA ASP A 565 -5.52 -4.34 -8.09
C ASP A 565 -4.30 -3.48 -7.75
N GLY A 566 -3.11 -4.08 -7.66
CA GLY A 566 -1.90 -3.39 -7.22
C GLY A 566 -1.82 -3.16 -5.71
N GLU A 567 -2.63 -3.86 -4.91
CA GLU A 567 -2.52 -3.88 -3.46
C GLU A 567 -1.81 -5.15 -2.96
N PHE A 568 -1.36 -5.16 -1.71
CA PHE A 568 -0.73 -6.33 -1.10
C PHE A 568 -1.78 -7.23 -0.45
N HIS A 569 -1.88 -8.46 -0.94
CA HIS A 569 -2.78 -9.50 -0.42
C HIS A 569 -2.01 -10.56 0.35
N SER A 570 -2.53 -10.96 1.51
CA SER A 570 -1.88 -11.96 2.36
C SER A 570 -2.30 -13.37 1.99
N VAL A 571 -1.35 -14.17 1.51
CA VAL A 571 -1.55 -15.59 1.17
C VAL A 571 -0.86 -16.49 2.18
N ALA A 572 -1.51 -17.61 2.54
CA ALA A 572 -0.87 -18.68 3.31
C ALA A 572 -0.07 -19.57 2.37
N LEU A 573 1.17 -19.91 2.74
CA LEU A 573 1.98 -20.85 1.99
C LEU A 573 1.96 -22.22 2.65
N THR A 574 2.54 -22.33 3.84
CA THR A 574 2.63 -23.59 4.57
C THR A 574 2.77 -23.35 6.07
N SER A 575 2.60 -24.39 6.88
CA SER A 575 2.77 -24.33 8.33
C SER A 575 3.38 -25.62 8.86
N ASN A 576 4.43 -25.49 9.68
CA ASN A 576 5.13 -26.64 10.25
C ASN A 576 5.41 -26.42 11.74
N SER A 577 5.34 -27.51 12.51
CA SER A 577 5.66 -27.49 13.94
C SER A 577 7.15 -27.75 14.19
N THR A 578 7.67 -27.16 15.26
CA THR A 578 9.04 -27.27 15.72
C THR A 578 9.07 -27.28 17.25
N ASP A 579 10.09 -27.93 17.82
CA ASP A 579 10.31 -27.90 19.26
C ASP A 579 10.86 -26.53 19.68
N VAL A 580 10.45 -26.09 20.87
CA VAL A 580 10.87 -24.82 21.47
C VAL A 580 11.71 -25.09 22.72
N ASP A 581 12.84 -24.41 22.81
CA ASP A 581 13.63 -24.29 24.03
C ASP A 581 13.36 -22.89 24.63
N LEU A 582 12.54 -22.84 25.68
CA LEU A 582 12.18 -21.60 26.35
C LEU A 582 13.23 -21.22 27.39
N ARG A 583 13.83 -20.03 27.23
CA ARG A 583 14.84 -19.48 28.15
C ARG A 583 14.37 -18.18 28.77
N TYR A 584 14.81 -17.94 30.00
CA TYR A 584 14.57 -16.70 30.72
C TYR A 584 15.89 -15.93 30.83
N VAL A 585 15.94 -14.70 30.34
CA VAL A 585 17.17 -13.90 30.29
C VAL A 585 16.96 -12.59 31.03
N VAL A 586 17.93 -12.19 31.86
CA VAL A 586 17.91 -10.91 32.58
C VAL A 586 19.28 -10.26 32.55
N VAL A 587 19.31 -8.93 32.51
CA VAL A 587 20.54 -8.12 32.58
C VAL A 587 20.40 -7.15 33.76
N PRO A 588 20.53 -7.62 35.02
CA PRO A 588 20.00 -6.92 36.19
C PRO A 588 20.59 -5.52 36.43
N ARG A 589 21.77 -5.23 35.87
CA ARG A 589 22.38 -3.89 35.92
C ARG A 589 21.61 -2.86 35.09
N GLU A 590 21.03 -3.29 33.98
CA GLU A 590 20.34 -2.45 33.00
C GLU A 590 18.81 -2.52 33.22
N ASP A 591 18.27 -3.72 33.40
CA ASP A 591 16.86 -3.95 33.75
C ASP A 591 16.72 -5.25 34.56
N THR A 592 15.94 -5.18 35.65
CA THR A 592 15.65 -6.32 36.53
C THR A 592 14.47 -7.17 36.05
N ASN A 593 13.76 -6.73 35.00
CA ASN A 593 12.73 -7.53 34.36
C ASN A 593 13.34 -8.74 33.63
N VAL A 594 12.70 -9.90 33.80
CA VAL A 594 13.13 -11.15 33.15
C VAL A 594 12.43 -11.30 31.81
N PHE A 595 13.18 -11.46 30.74
CA PHE A 595 12.66 -11.61 29.38
C PHE A 595 12.57 -13.07 28.98
N ARG A 596 11.46 -13.45 28.36
CA ARG A 596 11.26 -14.78 27.78
C ARG A 596 11.79 -14.82 26.36
N ILE A 597 12.62 -15.80 26.08
CA ILE A 597 13.20 -16.04 24.75
C ILE A 597 12.84 -17.47 24.34
N ALA A 598 12.06 -17.61 23.28
CA ALA A 598 11.83 -18.91 22.65
C ALA A 598 12.90 -19.16 21.59
N GLN A 599 13.72 -20.19 21.80
CA GLN A 599 14.65 -20.67 20.79
C GLN A 599 14.00 -21.81 20.00
N LEU A 600 13.93 -21.66 18.69
CA LEU A 600 13.31 -22.63 17.78
C LEU A 600 14.22 -22.93 16.59
N LYS A 601 14.10 -24.13 16.05
CA LYS A 601 14.73 -24.50 14.78
C LYS A 601 13.81 -24.18 13.62
N ASN A 602 14.36 -23.70 12.51
CA ASN A 602 13.64 -23.56 11.25
C ASN A 602 13.08 -24.94 10.84
N PRO A 603 11.73 -25.11 10.81
CA PRO A 603 11.12 -26.39 10.48
C PRO A 603 11.04 -26.67 8.97
N LEU A 604 11.36 -25.69 8.12
CA LEU A 604 11.33 -25.85 6.67
C LEU A 604 12.60 -26.48 6.12
N GLN A 605 12.47 -27.08 4.92
CA GLN A 605 13.61 -27.50 4.09
C GLN A 605 14.24 -26.34 3.31
N ALA A 606 13.57 -25.18 3.30
CA ALA A 606 14.04 -23.91 2.73
C ALA A 606 14.40 -22.92 3.87
N PRO A 607 15.22 -21.90 3.62
CA PRO A 607 15.47 -20.88 4.62
C PRO A 607 14.20 -20.10 4.95
N LEU A 608 14.08 -19.64 6.19
CA LEU A 608 13.13 -18.58 6.53
C LEU A 608 13.84 -17.28 6.21
N LEU A 609 13.39 -16.56 5.19
CA LEU A 609 13.95 -15.27 4.81
C LEU A 609 13.66 -14.23 5.89
N ALA A 610 14.54 -13.24 6.05
CA ALA A 610 14.27 -12.14 6.97
C ALA A 610 12.92 -11.48 6.65
N GLY A 611 12.18 -11.09 7.68
CA GLY A 611 10.84 -10.54 7.51
C GLY A 611 10.11 -10.32 8.84
N PRO A 612 8.92 -9.70 8.80
CA PRO A 612 8.10 -9.52 9.99
C PRO A 612 7.49 -10.85 10.43
N ALA A 613 7.36 -11.03 11.73
CA ALA A 613 6.74 -12.19 12.35
C ALA A 613 5.81 -11.74 13.48
N ASP A 614 4.56 -12.19 13.43
CA ASP A 614 3.61 -12.02 14.52
C ASP A 614 3.68 -13.23 15.45
N VAL A 615 3.76 -12.98 16.75
CA VAL A 615 3.94 -14.00 17.77
C VAL A 615 2.67 -14.10 18.61
N TYR A 616 2.14 -15.32 18.70
CA TYR A 616 0.95 -15.65 19.48
C TYR A 616 1.31 -16.71 20.52
N VAL A 617 0.75 -16.59 21.72
CA VAL A 617 0.85 -17.59 22.80
C VAL A 617 -0.56 -17.96 23.23
N ASP A 618 -0.91 -19.25 23.22
CA ASP A 618 -2.25 -19.77 23.54
C ASP A 618 -3.40 -19.09 22.74
N GLY A 619 -3.09 -18.62 21.53
CA GLY A 619 -4.04 -17.94 20.64
C GLY A 619 -4.14 -16.43 20.85
N GLU A 620 -3.51 -15.87 21.89
CA GLU A 620 -3.45 -14.43 22.11
C GLU A 620 -2.24 -13.81 21.40
N TYR A 621 -2.44 -12.66 20.76
CA TYR A 621 -1.35 -11.89 20.15
C TYR A 621 -0.46 -11.26 21.23
N ILE A 622 0.84 -11.50 21.15
CA ILE A 622 1.82 -10.97 22.12
C ILE A 622 2.55 -9.76 21.54
N LEU A 623 3.18 -9.93 20.37
CA LEU A 623 3.97 -8.90 19.71
C LEU A 623 4.26 -9.23 18.24
N SER A 624 4.63 -8.20 17.48
CA SER A 624 5.29 -8.33 16.18
C SER A 624 6.79 -8.10 16.36
N THR A 625 7.59 -8.97 15.75
CA THR A 625 9.05 -8.88 15.72
C THR A 625 9.56 -9.03 14.28
N LYS A 626 10.87 -8.92 14.09
CA LYS A 626 11.53 -9.27 12.84
C LYS A 626 12.38 -10.50 13.05
N ILE A 627 12.27 -11.46 12.15
CA ILE A 627 13.23 -12.56 12.06
C ILE A 627 14.32 -12.21 11.06
N THR A 628 15.53 -12.68 11.32
CA THR A 628 16.63 -12.65 10.36
C THR A 628 16.49 -13.82 9.38
N THR A 629 17.35 -13.88 8.34
CA THR A 629 17.37 -15.05 7.46
C THR A 629 17.95 -16.25 8.23
N VAL A 630 17.15 -17.30 8.38
CA VAL A 630 17.50 -18.52 9.12
C VAL A 630 17.61 -19.67 8.12
N PRO A 631 18.79 -20.30 7.95
CA PRO A 631 18.96 -21.40 7.01
C PRO A 631 18.10 -22.62 7.40
N PRO A 632 17.87 -23.58 6.49
CA PRO A 632 17.21 -24.84 6.84
C PRO A 632 17.86 -25.48 8.07
N LYS A 633 17.05 -25.92 9.04
CA LYS A 633 17.51 -26.47 10.34
C LYS A 633 18.32 -25.50 11.22
N GLY A 634 18.52 -24.25 10.80
CA GLY A 634 19.14 -23.19 11.61
C GLY A 634 18.28 -22.84 12.82
N GLN A 635 18.87 -22.14 13.79
CA GLN A 635 18.16 -21.69 14.98
C GLN A 635 17.76 -20.22 14.86
N MET A 636 16.65 -19.86 15.50
CA MET A 636 16.22 -18.48 15.69
C MET A 636 15.71 -18.26 17.11
N GLU A 637 15.73 -17.00 17.54
CA GLU A 637 15.25 -16.57 18.85
C GLU A 637 14.07 -15.60 18.66
N LEU A 638 12.99 -15.85 19.38
CA LEU A 638 11.83 -14.96 19.46
C LEU A 638 11.70 -14.46 20.90
N GLY A 639 11.77 -13.14 21.07
CA GLY A 639 11.40 -12.53 22.35
C GLY A 639 9.89 -12.64 22.55
N LEU A 640 9.44 -13.04 23.74
CA LEU A 640 8.02 -13.19 24.12
C LEU A 640 7.60 -12.17 25.19
N GLY A 641 8.37 -11.10 25.35
CA GLY A 641 8.15 -10.08 26.39
C GLY A 641 8.64 -10.49 27.78
N VAL A 642 8.19 -9.74 28.79
CA VAL A 642 8.62 -9.89 30.19
C VAL A 642 7.81 -10.98 30.90
N GLU A 643 8.49 -11.85 31.64
CA GLU A 643 7.87 -12.79 32.59
C GLU A 643 7.75 -12.14 33.97
N GLN A 644 6.53 -11.75 34.34
CA GLN A 644 6.28 -11.05 35.60
C GLN A 644 6.36 -11.98 36.82
N ALA A 645 6.22 -13.29 36.63
CA ALA A 645 6.29 -14.27 37.72
C ALA A 645 7.72 -14.48 38.25
N ILE A 646 8.75 -14.19 37.46
CA ILE A 646 10.14 -14.27 37.92
C ILE A 646 10.59 -12.88 38.36
N LYS A 647 10.95 -12.73 39.63
CA LYS A 647 11.44 -11.47 40.20
C LYS A 647 12.93 -11.55 40.45
N VAL A 648 13.65 -10.53 40.00
CA VAL A 648 15.10 -10.41 40.17
C VAL A 648 15.40 -9.10 40.90
N ALA A 649 16.30 -9.16 41.88
CA ALA A 649 16.84 -8.00 42.54
C ALA A 649 18.37 -8.01 42.43
N ARG A 650 18.96 -6.85 42.12
CA ARG A 650 20.40 -6.64 42.09
C ARG A 650 20.82 -5.77 43.26
N ASN A 651 21.55 -6.36 44.20
CA ASN A 651 22.07 -5.69 45.39
C ASN A 651 23.58 -5.57 45.28
N THR A 652 24.12 -4.35 45.36
CA THR A 652 25.56 -4.12 45.33
C THR A 652 26.06 -3.51 46.62
N SER A 653 27.27 -3.90 47.02
CA SER A 653 27.99 -3.31 48.13
C SER A 653 29.44 -3.05 47.73
N TYR A 654 30.00 -1.97 48.23
CA TYR A 654 31.35 -1.51 47.91
C TYR A 654 32.11 -1.22 49.21
N GLN A 655 33.39 -1.58 49.22
CA GLN A 655 34.32 -1.26 50.31
C GLN A 655 35.67 -0.82 49.75
N GLU A 656 36.17 0.32 50.26
CA GLU A 656 37.52 0.80 49.95
C GLU A 656 38.49 0.37 51.05
N VAL A 657 39.59 -0.25 50.66
CA VAL A 657 40.67 -0.65 51.57
C VAL A 657 41.98 -0.08 51.05
N ARG A 658 42.75 0.60 51.92
CA ARG A 658 44.10 1.05 51.58
C ARG A 658 45.11 0.00 52.01
N SER A 659 46.06 -0.33 51.14
CA SER A 659 47.19 -1.20 51.51
C SER A 659 48.07 -0.47 52.54
N GLY A 660 48.28 -1.06 53.73
CA GLY A 660 49.16 -0.50 54.77
C GLY A 660 50.66 -0.65 54.48
N GLU A 661 51.48 0.19 55.15
CA GLU A 661 52.96 0.22 55.25
C GLU A 661 53.78 -0.54 54.18
N THR A 662 53.57 -0.23 52.89
CA THR A 662 54.43 -0.70 51.80
C THR A 662 54.97 0.51 51.01
N LEU A 663 56.13 0.38 50.36
CA LEU A 663 56.81 1.46 49.60
C LEU A 663 55.96 2.04 48.44
N VAL A 664 54.96 1.29 47.97
CA VAL A 664 53.96 1.69 46.98
C VAL A 664 52.58 1.41 47.57
N ALA A 665 51.75 2.43 47.73
CA ALA A 665 50.41 2.31 48.28
C ALA A 665 49.37 2.17 47.17
N PHE A 666 48.45 1.23 47.34
CA PHE A 666 47.31 0.96 46.46
C PHE A 666 45.99 1.20 47.18
N ASN A 667 44.97 1.61 46.41
CA ASN A 667 43.58 1.54 46.81
C ASN A 667 42.97 0.25 46.25
N GLU A 668 42.40 -0.58 47.11
CA GLU A 668 41.59 -1.73 46.74
C GLU A 668 40.11 -1.35 46.83
N LEU A 669 39.46 -1.30 45.68
CA LEU A 669 38.05 -1.01 45.50
C LEU A 669 37.32 -2.36 45.40
N ARG A 670 36.88 -2.90 46.54
CA ARG A 670 36.23 -4.22 46.62
C ARG A 670 34.75 -4.09 46.36
N HIS A 671 34.28 -4.75 45.30
CA HIS A 671 32.89 -4.76 44.87
C HIS A 671 32.29 -6.13 45.09
N ASN A 672 31.06 -6.16 45.59
CA ASN A 672 30.27 -7.36 45.73
C ASN A 672 28.89 -7.13 45.12
N ILE A 673 28.53 -7.97 44.15
CA ILE A 673 27.23 -7.98 43.50
C ILE A 673 26.51 -9.25 43.95
N GLN A 674 25.31 -9.10 44.49
CA GLN A 674 24.39 -10.19 44.81
C GLN A 674 23.13 -10.05 43.97
N ILE A 675 22.76 -11.13 43.27
CA ILE A 675 21.53 -11.23 42.51
C ILE A 675 20.60 -12.22 43.23
N ASP A 676 19.44 -11.73 43.67
CA ASP A 676 18.40 -12.57 44.26
C ASP A 676 17.34 -12.85 43.19
N ILE A 677 17.07 -14.12 42.92
CA ILE A 677 16.10 -14.57 41.90
C ILE A 677 14.99 -15.34 42.61
N ALA A 678 13.73 -14.98 42.36
CA ALA A 678 12.56 -15.70 42.83
C ALA A 678 11.71 -16.17 41.65
N ASN A 679 11.63 -17.48 41.45
CA ASN A 679 10.76 -18.09 40.44
C ASN A 679 9.39 -18.36 41.04
N ARG A 680 8.35 -17.59 40.66
CA ARG A 680 6.97 -17.82 41.12
C ARG A 680 6.13 -18.63 40.13
N LEU A 681 6.74 -19.17 39.07
CA LEU A 681 6.05 -20.10 38.18
C LEU A 681 5.84 -21.45 38.87
N PRO A 682 4.83 -22.23 38.46
CA PRO A 682 4.61 -23.59 38.97
C PRO A 682 5.59 -24.62 38.41
N ARG A 683 6.56 -24.18 37.58
CA ARG A 683 7.53 -25.03 36.88
C ARG A 683 8.95 -24.48 37.04
N ASP A 684 9.92 -25.34 36.82
CA ASP A 684 11.33 -24.96 36.83
C ASP A 684 11.64 -23.99 35.67
N ALA A 685 12.50 -23.00 35.95
CA ALA A 685 12.91 -22.00 34.99
C ALA A 685 14.43 -22.04 34.78
N ALA A 686 14.85 -22.20 33.53
CA ALA A 686 16.24 -22.02 33.12
C ALA A 686 16.52 -20.52 32.92
N ILE A 687 17.25 -19.91 33.86
CA ILE A 687 17.48 -18.47 33.92
C ILE A 687 18.96 -18.17 33.60
N GLU A 688 19.17 -17.37 32.56
CA GLU A 688 20.46 -16.78 32.19
C GLU A 688 20.56 -15.36 32.74
N VAL A 689 21.52 -15.11 33.62
CA VAL A 689 21.78 -13.79 34.20
C VAL A 689 23.06 -13.24 33.60
N ARG A 690 22.98 -12.12 32.90
CA ARG A 690 24.13 -11.46 32.26
C ARG A 690 24.59 -10.27 33.09
N GLU A 691 25.89 -10.17 33.31
CA GLU A 691 26.52 -9.10 34.08
C GLU A 691 27.84 -8.67 33.42
N ARG A 692 28.37 -7.51 33.78
CA ARG A 692 29.68 -7.05 33.32
C ARG A 692 30.57 -6.63 34.48
N ILE A 693 31.88 -6.78 34.28
CA ILE A 693 32.92 -6.22 35.15
C ILE A 693 33.70 -5.18 34.34
N PRO A 694 34.13 -4.07 34.97
CA PRO A 694 35.04 -3.12 34.35
C PRO A 694 36.29 -3.81 33.80
N ILE A 695 36.74 -3.37 32.63
CA ILE A 695 38.03 -3.76 32.07
C ILE A 695 38.95 -2.54 32.04
N PRO A 696 40.22 -2.68 32.43
CA PRO A 696 41.17 -1.58 32.33
C PRO A 696 41.49 -1.30 30.85
N ASP A 697 41.66 -0.03 30.52
CA ASP A 697 42.21 0.39 29.23
C ASP A 697 43.69 -0.05 29.11
N ALA A 698 44.18 -0.16 27.88
CA ALA A 698 45.51 -0.70 27.59
C ALA A 698 46.65 0.04 28.32
N ASP A 699 46.51 1.35 28.52
CA ASP A 699 47.51 2.21 29.17
C ASP A 699 47.16 2.54 30.64
N ALA A 700 46.05 1.99 31.17
CA ALA A 700 45.61 2.28 32.52
C ALA A 700 46.45 1.51 33.54
N LYS A 701 46.94 2.22 34.56
CA LYS A 701 47.61 1.64 35.73
C LYS A 701 46.60 1.09 36.75
N VAL A 702 45.70 0.25 36.28
CA VAL A 702 44.59 -0.33 37.05
C VAL A 702 44.54 -1.83 36.78
N ASP A 703 44.44 -2.62 37.84
CA ASP A 703 44.26 -4.07 37.75
C ASP A 703 42.85 -4.43 38.24
N VAL A 704 42.14 -5.28 37.49
CA VAL A 704 40.79 -5.73 37.86
C VAL A 704 40.82 -7.24 38.03
N GLN A 705 40.65 -7.68 39.27
CA GLN A 705 40.72 -9.08 39.65
C GLN A 705 39.35 -9.58 40.09
N ILE A 706 38.93 -10.74 39.57
CA ILE A 706 37.73 -11.44 40.06
C ILE A 706 38.18 -12.32 41.23
N ASP A 707 37.64 -12.05 42.41
CA ASP A 707 38.01 -12.77 43.63
C ASP A 707 37.20 -14.05 43.78
N ARG A 708 35.88 -13.98 43.55
CA ARG A 708 34.96 -15.11 43.69
C ARG A 708 33.71 -14.90 42.87
N ALA A 709 33.21 -15.95 42.22
CA ALA A 709 31.85 -16.02 41.70
C ALA A 709 31.18 -17.31 42.21
N SER A 710 29.92 -17.22 42.61
CA SER A 710 29.14 -18.36 43.12
C SER A 710 27.67 -18.24 42.70
N PRO A 711 27.10 -19.21 41.97
CA PRO A 711 27.77 -20.31 41.28
C PRO A 711 28.86 -19.83 40.32
N GLU A 712 29.69 -20.75 39.83
CA GLU A 712 30.68 -20.41 38.80
C GLU A 712 29.97 -19.85 37.56
N TRP A 713 30.47 -18.73 37.06
CA TRP A 713 29.98 -18.07 35.86
C TRP A 713 30.93 -18.30 34.68
N GLU A 714 30.43 -18.07 33.46
CA GLU A 714 31.22 -18.18 32.25
C GLU A 714 31.36 -16.84 31.54
N LYS A 715 32.46 -16.66 30.78
CA LYS A 715 32.65 -15.44 29.97
C LYS A 715 31.54 -15.32 28.93
N TYR A 716 31.10 -14.08 28.71
CA TYR A 716 30.07 -13.73 27.77
C TYR A 716 30.49 -12.51 26.94
N GLU A 717 30.57 -12.71 25.62
CA GLU A 717 31.10 -11.70 24.69
C GLU A 717 30.02 -11.00 23.86
N GLN A 718 28.75 -11.38 24.01
CA GLN A 718 27.63 -10.78 23.27
C GLN A 718 27.78 -10.85 21.72
N GLN A 719 28.43 -11.89 21.22
CA GLN A 719 28.67 -12.06 19.78
C GLN A 719 27.36 -12.10 18.98
N GLU A 720 26.28 -12.64 19.57
CA GLU A 720 24.98 -12.79 18.93
C GLU A 720 24.28 -11.46 18.62
N ARG A 721 24.68 -10.35 19.26
CA ARG A 721 24.13 -9.01 18.97
C ARG A 721 24.95 -8.23 17.93
N GLY A 722 26.08 -8.78 17.46
CA GLY A 722 26.98 -8.11 16.51
C GLY A 722 27.83 -6.97 17.11
N ILE A 723 27.61 -6.60 18.37
CA ILE A 723 28.42 -5.64 19.13
C ILE A 723 29.02 -6.39 20.31
N PRO A 724 30.28 -6.85 20.19
CA PRO A 724 30.90 -7.62 21.25
C PRO A 724 31.15 -6.74 22.48
N ILE A 725 31.00 -7.34 23.66
CA ILE A 725 31.35 -6.70 24.93
C ILE A 725 32.61 -7.35 25.50
N ARG A 726 33.46 -6.54 26.14
CA ARG A 726 34.59 -7.04 26.93
C ARG A 726 34.22 -7.00 28.40
N GLY A 727 34.70 -7.99 29.16
CA GLY A 727 34.38 -8.09 30.60
C GLY A 727 32.96 -8.57 30.91
N GLY A 728 32.23 -9.08 29.92
CA GLY A 728 30.92 -9.70 30.13
C GLY A 728 31.02 -11.11 30.70
N TYR A 729 30.09 -11.45 31.58
CA TYR A 729 29.94 -12.77 32.19
C TYR A 729 28.47 -13.16 32.27
N ARG A 730 28.19 -14.45 32.37
CA ARG A 730 26.84 -14.96 32.59
C ARG A 730 26.78 -16.13 33.54
N TRP A 731 25.71 -16.19 34.33
CA TRP A 731 25.28 -17.39 35.03
C TRP A 731 24.17 -18.09 34.24
N ARG A 732 24.17 -19.42 34.28
CA ARG A 732 23.04 -20.24 33.82
C ARG A 732 22.60 -21.13 34.97
N VAL A 733 21.41 -20.89 35.49
CA VAL A 733 20.88 -21.58 36.67
C VAL A 733 19.49 -22.12 36.41
N GLN A 734 19.23 -23.32 36.92
CA GLN A 734 17.89 -23.87 36.98
C GLN A 734 17.28 -23.49 38.33
N VAL A 735 16.18 -22.73 38.33
CA VAL A 735 15.47 -22.36 39.56
C VAL A 735 14.13 -23.10 39.58
N PRO A 736 13.93 -24.05 40.51
CA PRO A 736 12.68 -24.80 40.58
C PRO A 736 11.44 -23.91 40.79
N GLY A 737 10.28 -24.42 40.40
CA GLY A 737 9.02 -23.70 40.55
C GLY A 737 8.72 -23.34 42.00
N GLY A 738 8.43 -22.07 42.28
CA GLY A 738 8.16 -21.56 43.64
C GLY A 738 9.41 -21.31 44.50
N GLU A 739 10.61 -21.61 44.02
CA GLU A 739 11.86 -21.47 44.78
C GLU A 739 12.60 -20.14 44.50
N GLN A 740 13.64 -19.91 45.28
CA GLN A 740 14.53 -18.76 45.15
C GLN A 740 16.00 -19.21 45.13
N THR A 741 16.83 -18.47 44.42
CA THR A 741 18.27 -18.71 44.34
C THR A 741 19.04 -17.40 44.43
N LYS A 742 20.28 -17.48 44.92
CA LYS A 742 21.19 -16.33 45.03
C LYS A 742 22.44 -16.56 44.21
N LEU A 743 22.81 -15.55 43.44
CA LEU A 743 24.08 -15.50 42.71
C LEU A 743 24.92 -14.38 43.32
N SER A 744 26.24 -14.55 43.36
CA SER A 744 27.14 -13.53 43.86
C SER A 744 28.45 -13.50 43.10
N VAL A 745 29.00 -12.30 42.88
CA VAL A 745 30.38 -12.11 42.45
C VAL A 745 31.06 -11.04 43.31
N GLN A 746 32.32 -11.29 43.64
CA GLN A 746 33.25 -10.36 44.24
C GLN A 746 34.40 -10.10 43.28
N TYR A 747 34.69 -8.81 43.04
CA TYR A 747 35.85 -8.38 42.28
C TYR A 747 36.50 -7.17 42.94
N THR A 748 37.81 -7.05 42.77
CA THR A 748 38.62 -5.98 43.32
C THR A 748 39.28 -5.20 42.20
N ILE A 749 39.08 -3.88 42.19
CA ILE A 749 39.83 -2.96 41.33
C ILE A 749 40.98 -2.39 42.15
N LYS A 750 42.22 -2.62 41.72
CA LYS A 750 43.44 -2.09 42.35
C LYS A 750 43.92 -0.88 41.57
N THR A 751 43.98 0.28 42.23
CA THR A 751 44.54 1.51 41.66
C THR A 751 45.70 2.00 42.52
N PHE A 752 46.61 2.79 41.95
CA PHE A 752 47.60 3.51 42.76
C PHE A 752 46.91 4.64 43.55
N VAL A 753 47.45 4.99 44.72
CA VAL A 753 46.86 6.01 45.61
C VAL A 753 46.83 7.41 44.98
N ASP A 754 47.73 7.70 44.05
CA ASP A 754 47.81 8.95 43.29
C ASP A 754 46.90 8.99 42.06
N SER A 755 46.23 7.88 41.73
CA SER A 755 45.34 7.78 40.57
C SER A 755 43.90 8.11 40.97
N GLU A 756 43.23 8.95 40.18
CA GLU A 756 41.83 9.33 40.37
C GLU A 756 40.94 8.75 39.26
N LEU A 757 39.74 8.31 39.63
CA LEU A 757 38.74 7.86 38.68
C LEU A 757 38.06 9.09 38.04
N ILE A 758 38.26 9.31 36.75
CA ILE A 758 37.68 10.43 36.01
C ILE A 758 36.41 9.98 35.29
N GLY A 759 35.28 10.64 35.56
CA GLY A 759 34.00 10.41 34.86
C GLY A 759 33.28 9.09 35.20
N GLY A 760 33.89 8.22 36.01
CA GLY A 760 33.30 6.95 36.47
C GLY A 760 32.72 7.02 37.88
N ASN A 761 31.85 6.08 38.23
CA ASN A 761 31.30 5.95 39.59
C ASN A 761 32.17 4.99 40.40
N ARG A 762 32.82 5.46 41.48
CA ARG A 762 33.68 4.61 42.33
C ARG A 762 32.94 3.46 43.03
N ARG A 763 31.61 3.48 43.04
CA ARG A 763 30.76 2.42 43.62
C ARG A 763 30.31 1.38 42.59
N GLU A 764 30.62 1.56 41.30
CA GLU A 764 30.15 0.70 40.21
C GLU A 764 31.28 0.19 39.32
#